data_AF-A0A5Q4EI55-F1
#
_entry.id   AF-A0A5Q4EI55-F1
#
_cell.length_a   1.000
_cell.length_b   1.000
_cell.length_c   1.000
_cell.angle_alpha   90.00
_cell.angle_beta   90.00
_cell.angle_gamma   90.00
#
_symmetry.space_group_name_H-M   'P 1'
#
loop_
_entity.id
_entity.type
_entity.pdbx_description
1 polymer ?
#
loop_
_entity_poly.entity_id
_entity_poly.type
_entity_poly.pdbx_seq_one_letter_code
_entity_poly.pdbx_strand_id
1 'polypeptide(L)'
;MKTIPFLLSWLLSSFLLMAQTPVEPAAGDGTESSPYEIATLENLYWIAAYNDEVADPDQETRWSGHYIQVADIDASETVDWFDGKGWLPIGSPFSGVYNGQNHIIDSLFINRTDQYATGLFLWTTESIIKNLGVTNVDITGHGSTGALVGLNFQHSIVSHCYSTGNINGSHMLGGLVGENMASSQILHSHSTCNVTGVDWSLGGLVGYNDNESIIDHCYSTGNVSSGIYWSYSGGLVGQSIGLSSISNSYSTGNVYGGFAVGGLVGYNDGSSITHSFSSANVTATEYVGGLVGWDLYSTISNCYTTGTIVAQGSYSYDGNDVGGLIGNMYASSISNSYSTGLVIGDDPEYAGGLIGVNETGTAITNSYWNIETSGLQHSDGGLGKTTQQMTYPYAEDTYVDWDFQDIWAEDPEFEFNEGYPWLRWQVAGDTPNPPAMAHSPIPGHEAVNVPVNTAIGWTYSSEEGFSDPHGFVLNLWIGNTGGEPYQAVMEGGPGEYYFSNHPFTLDHEMTYHWQVIPFVIHEEEHIHAEGSPVWHFTTEAATGVIETRSPMTDKLSGNFPNPFYGETTIRFTVGNPGEVKIEIFNLIGQKATTLTGGFFETGQHEITWDGTHASGQKVEPGLYFIRMTTNGYNKTLKMQLFK
;
A
#
# COMPACT_ATOMS: atom_id res chain seq x y z
N MET A 1 26.58 68.49 39.91
CA MET A 1 25.29 68.22 39.26
C MET A 1 25.56 67.79 37.83
N LYS A 2 25.10 66.58 37.49
CA LYS A 2 24.91 65.98 36.16
C LYS A 2 26.14 65.49 35.38
N THR A 3 26.29 64.16 35.44
CA THR A 3 26.95 63.24 34.50
C THR A 3 26.04 62.94 33.28
N ILE A 4 26.68 62.48 32.19
CA ILE A 4 26.26 62.23 30.78
C ILE A 4 25.41 60.93 30.67
N PRO A 5 24.66 60.60 29.56
CA PRO A 5 25.21 60.00 28.30
C PRO A 5 24.52 60.46 26.98
N PHE A 6 25.24 60.60 25.85
CA PHE A 6 25.49 59.60 24.77
C PHE A 6 24.23 59.03 24.09
N LEU A 7 23.94 59.50 22.88
CA LEU A 7 23.05 58.84 21.90
C LEU A 7 23.85 57.74 21.19
N LEU A 8 23.41 56.49 21.35
CA LEU A 8 23.85 55.33 20.59
C LEU A 8 22.70 54.95 19.65
N SER A 9 22.85 55.17 18.34
CA SER A 9 21.87 54.72 17.35
C SER A 9 22.00 53.21 17.17
N TRP A 10 21.07 52.45 17.72
CA TRP A 10 20.87 51.06 17.36
C TRP A 10 20.00 51.03 16.10
N LEU A 11 20.60 50.71 14.95
CA LEU A 11 19.87 50.15 13.82
C LEU A 11 19.49 48.71 14.24
N LEU A 12 18.29 48.55 14.81
CA LEU A 12 17.64 47.24 14.83
C LEU A 12 17.35 46.91 13.36
N SER A 13 18.16 46.03 12.77
CA SER A 13 17.68 45.19 11.68
C SER A 13 16.55 44.35 12.26
N SER A 14 15.32 44.77 12.02
CA SER A 14 14.15 43.92 12.21
C SER A 14 14.32 42.75 11.25
N PHE A 15 14.86 41.64 11.73
CA PHE A 15 14.46 40.35 11.20
C PHE A 15 12.96 40.28 11.47
N LEU A 16 12.15 40.39 10.41
CA LEU A 16 10.78 39.91 10.49
C LEU A 16 10.92 38.41 10.78
N LEU A 17 10.72 38.02 12.03
CA LEU A 17 10.41 36.64 12.36
C LEU A 17 9.05 36.40 11.66
N MET A 18 9.04 35.70 10.54
CA MET A 18 7.78 35.14 10.05
C MET A 18 7.41 34.06 11.07
N ALA A 19 6.38 34.33 11.87
CA ALA A 19 5.84 33.32 12.75
C ALA A 19 5.26 32.20 11.88
N GLN A 20 5.60 30.95 12.19
CA GLN A 20 4.96 29.78 11.58
C GLN A 20 3.45 29.91 11.81
N THR A 21 2.66 29.97 10.75
CA THR A 21 1.21 30.19 10.87
C THR A 21 0.51 28.96 10.33
N PRO A 22 -0.12 28.12 11.20
CA PRO A 22 -0.91 27.01 10.73
C PRO A 22 -2.18 27.55 10.07
N VAL A 23 -2.50 27.05 8.87
CA VAL A 23 -3.69 27.47 8.11
C VAL A 23 -4.55 26.26 7.82
N GLU A 24 -5.79 26.29 8.30
CA GLU A 24 -6.77 25.24 8.03
C GLU A 24 -7.00 25.07 6.52
N PRO A 25 -7.08 23.84 6.01
CA PRO A 25 -7.52 23.56 4.65
C PRO A 25 -8.86 24.24 4.31
N ALA A 26 -8.95 24.86 3.14
CA ALA A 26 -10.18 25.55 2.73
C ALA A 26 -11.31 24.59 2.30
N ALA A 27 -10.97 23.32 2.06
CA ALA A 27 -11.87 22.28 1.59
C ALA A 27 -11.65 20.97 2.36
N GLY A 28 -12.72 20.19 2.47
CA GLY A 28 -12.78 18.98 3.29
C GLY A 28 -13.24 19.23 4.73
N ASP A 29 -13.77 18.19 5.37
CA ASP A 29 -14.10 18.14 6.79
C ASP A 29 -13.36 17.02 7.53
N GLY A 30 -12.43 16.36 6.84
CA GLY A 30 -11.61 15.28 7.39
C GLY A 30 -12.30 13.92 7.43
N THR A 31 -13.53 13.80 6.91
CA THR A 31 -14.19 12.51 6.75
C THR A 31 -13.70 11.79 5.49
N GLU A 32 -13.88 10.47 5.41
CA GLU A 32 -13.53 9.69 4.22
C GLU A 32 -14.21 10.24 2.93
N SER A 33 -15.47 10.69 3.05
CA SER A 33 -16.23 11.26 1.93
C SER A 33 -15.83 12.67 1.53
N SER A 34 -15.13 13.39 2.40
CA SER A 34 -14.76 14.79 2.25
C SER A 34 -13.42 15.05 2.96
N PRO A 35 -12.32 14.43 2.49
CA PRO A 35 -11.02 14.56 3.12
C PRO A 35 -10.52 16.00 3.05
N TYR A 36 -9.72 16.41 4.03
CA TYR A 36 -9.04 17.70 4.00
C TYR A 36 -8.07 17.79 2.81
N GLU A 37 -8.14 18.89 2.06
CA GLU A 37 -7.27 19.14 0.90
C GLU A 37 -6.00 19.90 1.31
N ILE A 38 -4.84 19.25 1.21
CA ILE A 38 -3.54 19.82 1.57
C ILE A 38 -2.86 20.35 0.31
N ALA A 39 -2.77 21.68 0.22
CA ALA A 39 -2.22 22.37 -0.97
C ALA A 39 -0.96 23.19 -0.66
N THR A 40 -0.63 23.41 0.61
CA THR A 40 0.42 24.34 1.06
C THR A 40 1.15 23.82 2.29
N LEU A 41 2.34 24.36 2.56
CA LEU A 41 3.11 24.05 3.77
C LEU A 41 2.35 24.46 5.04
N GLU A 42 1.60 25.56 5.00
CA GLU A 42 0.78 26.02 6.11
C GLU A 42 -0.41 25.09 6.41
N ASN A 43 -0.99 24.46 5.38
CA ASN A 43 -1.99 23.38 5.57
C ASN A 43 -1.36 22.15 6.19
N LEU A 44 -0.17 21.75 5.73
CA LEU A 44 0.55 20.64 6.32
C LEU A 44 0.90 20.93 7.79
N TYR A 45 1.37 22.15 8.10
CA TYR A 45 1.69 22.57 9.46
C TYR A 45 0.45 22.63 10.35
N TRP A 46 -0.71 22.99 9.79
CA TRP A 46 -1.97 22.92 10.51
C TRP A 46 -2.31 21.51 10.99
N ILE A 47 -1.89 20.44 10.31
CA ILE A 47 -2.06 19.07 10.82
C ILE A 47 -1.13 18.83 12.03
N ALA A 48 0.11 19.32 11.96
CA ALA A 48 1.13 19.12 12.99
C ALA A 48 0.89 19.92 14.28
N ALA A 49 0.32 21.13 14.16
CA ALA A 49 0.25 22.12 15.23
C ALA A 49 -0.44 21.63 16.51
N TYR A 50 0.01 22.10 17.66
CA TYR A 50 -0.59 21.78 18.97
C TYR A 50 -1.88 22.56 19.23
N ASN A 51 -2.66 22.12 20.23
CA ASN A 51 -3.97 22.70 20.56
C ASN A 51 -3.93 24.16 21.04
N ASP A 52 -2.76 24.65 21.48
CA ASP A 52 -2.55 26.06 21.84
C ASP A 52 -2.40 26.97 20.61
N GLU A 53 -2.06 26.40 19.45
CA GLU A 53 -1.98 27.11 18.16
C GLU A 53 -3.26 26.93 17.34
N VAL A 54 -3.83 25.71 17.31
CA VAL A 54 -5.07 25.36 16.59
C VAL A 54 -6.02 24.66 17.55
N ALA A 55 -7.07 25.36 17.98
CA ALA A 55 -7.98 24.86 19.01
C ALA A 55 -9.17 24.03 18.48
N ASP A 56 -9.56 24.21 17.23
CA ASP A 56 -10.73 23.56 16.62
C ASP A 56 -10.47 23.27 15.13
N PRO A 57 -10.68 22.03 14.65
CA PRO A 57 -10.80 20.81 15.44
C PRO A 57 -9.55 20.55 16.30
N ASP A 58 -9.74 19.85 17.41
CA ASP A 58 -8.64 19.48 18.29
C ASP A 58 -7.61 18.56 17.59
N GLN A 59 -6.43 18.47 18.18
CA GLN A 59 -5.30 17.71 17.65
C GLN A 59 -5.62 16.22 17.44
N GLU A 60 -6.39 15.60 18.33
CA GLU A 60 -6.77 14.18 18.19
C GLU A 60 -7.68 13.97 16.97
N THR A 61 -8.62 14.90 16.76
CA THR A 61 -9.50 14.91 15.59
C THR A 61 -8.71 15.14 14.30
N ARG A 62 -7.75 16.07 14.31
CA ARG A 62 -6.85 16.27 13.16
C ARG A 62 -6.03 15.01 12.88
N TRP A 63 -5.43 14.39 13.89
CA TRP A 63 -4.56 13.22 13.68
C TRP A 63 -5.30 11.92 13.35
N SER A 64 -6.63 11.89 13.44
CA SER A 64 -7.48 10.78 13.01
C SER A 64 -8.25 11.06 11.70
N GLY A 65 -8.09 12.24 11.11
CA GLY A 65 -8.79 12.64 9.88
C GLY A 65 -8.26 12.01 8.59
N HIS A 66 -9.02 12.20 7.51
CA HIS A 66 -8.64 11.83 6.14
C HIS A 66 -8.13 13.04 5.37
N TYR A 67 -7.04 12.84 4.64
CA TYR A 67 -6.30 13.87 3.92
C TYR A 67 -6.00 13.46 2.48
N ILE A 68 -6.14 14.41 1.56
CA ILE A 68 -5.63 14.31 0.21
C ILE A 68 -4.71 15.49 -0.09
N GLN A 69 -3.53 15.23 -0.62
CA GLN A 69 -2.66 16.29 -1.13
C GLN A 69 -3.10 16.64 -2.56
N VAL A 70 -3.18 17.94 -2.86
CA VAL A 70 -3.68 18.46 -4.16
C VAL A 70 -2.65 19.35 -4.88
N ALA A 71 -1.46 19.47 -4.31
CA ALA A 71 -0.32 20.19 -4.90
C ALA A 71 0.99 19.71 -4.28
N ASP A 72 2.10 19.86 -4.99
CA ASP A 72 3.43 19.69 -4.42
C ASP A 72 3.71 20.79 -3.38
N ILE A 73 4.41 20.44 -2.30
CA ILE A 73 4.68 21.32 -1.16
C ILE A 73 6.17 21.57 -1.05
N ASP A 74 6.59 22.84 -1.12
CA ASP A 74 7.96 23.26 -0.81
C ASP A 74 8.09 23.49 0.70
N ALA A 75 8.86 22.64 1.39
CA ALA A 75 9.12 22.71 2.82
C ALA A 75 10.49 23.34 3.15
N SER A 76 11.15 24.00 2.20
CA SER A 76 12.52 24.53 2.38
C SER A 76 12.62 25.55 3.54
N GLU A 77 11.56 26.30 3.84
CA GLU A 77 11.56 27.23 4.97
C GLU A 77 11.61 26.56 6.34
N THR A 78 11.31 25.26 6.42
CA THR A 78 11.36 24.50 7.68
C THR A 78 12.73 24.56 8.32
N VAL A 79 13.82 24.78 7.56
CA VAL A 79 15.18 24.92 8.10
C VAL A 79 15.31 26.00 9.18
N ASP A 80 14.55 27.09 9.08
CA ASP A 80 14.58 28.20 10.03
C ASP A 80 13.50 28.07 11.12
N TRP A 81 12.69 27.01 11.10
CA TRP A 81 11.61 26.81 12.05
C TRP A 81 12.12 26.33 13.43
N PHE A 82 11.40 26.75 14.48
CA PHE A 82 11.62 26.33 15.86
C PHE A 82 13.07 26.46 16.36
N ASP A 83 13.71 27.61 16.10
CA ASP A 83 15.10 27.88 16.46
C ASP A 83 16.09 26.91 15.78
N GLY A 84 15.84 26.62 14.50
CA GLY A 84 16.66 25.71 13.69
C GLY A 84 16.46 24.22 13.99
N LYS A 85 15.41 23.86 14.73
CA LYS A 85 15.03 22.45 14.95
C LYS A 85 14.27 21.84 13.78
N GLY A 86 13.80 22.64 12.84
CA GLY A 86 13.10 22.12 11.68
C GLY A 86 11.63 21.82 11.92
N TRP A 87 11.04 21.11 10.96
CA TRP A 87 9.66 20.64 10.97
C TRP A 87 9.24 20.02 12.32
N LEU A 88 7.98 20.24 12.69
CA LEU A 88 7.34 19.61 13.84
C LEU A 88 6.62 18.33 13.37
N PRO A 89 7.09 17.13 13.74
CA PRO A 89 6.49 15.88 13.27
C PRO A 89 4.99 15.74 13.59
N ILE A 90 4.23 15.16 12.66
CA ILE A 90 2.79 14.89 12.81
C ILE A 90 2.57 13.62 13.64
N GLY A 91 1.60 13.66 14.55
CA GLY A 91 1.08 12.46 15.21
C GLY A 91 1.80 12.08 16.50
N SER A 92 1.03 11.66 17.50
CA SER A 92 1.54 10.96 18.68
C SER A 92 0.41 10.20 19.40
N PRO A 93 -0.42 9.37 18.71
CA PRO A 93 -0.33 8.88 17.32
C PRO A 93 -0.87 9.76 16.20
N PHE A 94 -0.48 9.48 14.95
CA PHE A 94 -1.35 9.66 13.79
C PHE A 94 -2.11 8.36 13.49
N SER A 95 -3.43 8.43 13.37
CA SER A 95 -4.30 7.28 13.09
C SER A 95 -5.26 7.52 11.92
N GLY A 96 -4.99 8.55 11.12
CA GLY A 96 -5.80 8.93 9.98
C GLY A 96 -5.33 8.28 8.67
N VAL A 97 -5.84 8.83 7.56
CA VAL A 97 -5.42 8.47 6.21
C VAL A 97 -4.78 9.68 5.54
N TYR A 98 -3.56 9.54 5.03
CA TYR A 98 -2.90 10.55 4.21
C TYR A 98 -2.62 10.00 2.82
N ASN A 99 -3.32 10.51 1.80
CA ASN A 99 -3.09 10.17 0.41
C ASN A 99 -2.41 11.34 -0.33
N GLY A 100 -1.15 11.17 -0.69
CA GLY A 100 -0.38 12.19 -1.39
C GLY A 100 -0.81 12.41 -2.85
N GLN A 101 -1.65 11.54 -3.44
CA GLN A 101 -2.03 11.59 -4.86
C GLN A 101 -0.83 11.74 -5.82
N ASN A 102 0.29 11.10 -5.49
CA ASN A 102 1.57 11.16 -6.20
C ASN A 102 2.27 12.53 -6.18
N HIS A 103 1.78 13.48 -5.37
CA HIS A 103 2.48 14.72 -5.08
C HIS A 103 3.68 14.52 -4.16
N ILE A 104 4.51 15.55 -4.08
CA ILE A 104 5.71 15.55 -3.24
C ILE A 104 5.67 16.61 -2.13
N ILE A 105 6.39 16.34 -1.05
CA ILE A 105 6.84 17.33 -0.07
C ILE A 105 8.36 17.44 -0.21
N ASP A 106 8.84 18.58 -0.71
CA ASP A 106 10.23 18.78 -1.05
C ASP A 106 10.99 19.57 0.02
N SER A 107 12.28 19.27 0.19
CA SER A 107 13.21 20.05 1.02
C SER A 107 12.85 20.12 2.51
N LEU A 108 12.22 19.05 3.03
CA LEU A 108 11.88 18.94 4.46
C LEU A 108 13.15 18.87 5.33
N PHE A 109 13.28 19.80 6.28
CA PHE A 109 14.38 19.83 7.24
C PHE A 109 13.90 19.46 8.65
N ILE A 110 14.63 18.55 9.31
CA ILE A 110 14.43 18.25 10.74
C ILE A 110 15.79 18.12 11.43
N ASN A 111 15.96 18.76 12.58
CA ASN A 111 17.15 18.62 13.43
C ASN A 111 16.74 18.51 14.90
N ARG A 112 16.34 17.29 15.30
CA ARG A 112 15.73 16.99 16.60
C ARG A 112 16.46 15.83 17.27
N THR A 113 17.73 16.04 17.61
CA THR A 113 18.62 15.06 18.24
C THR A 113 18.24 14.67 19.68
N ASP A 114 17.15 15.20 20.22
CA ASP A 114 16.59 14.89 21.53
C ASP A 114 15.30 14.06 21.47
N GLN A 115 14.76 13.79 20.27
CA GLN A 115 13.53 13.02 20.07
C GLN A 115 13.80 11.55 19.75
N TYR A 116 13.01 10.67 20.37
CA TYR A 116 13.10 9.23 20.11
C TYR A 116 12.71 8.92 18.67
N ALA A 117 11.53 9.35 18.20
CA ALA A 117 11.12 9.15 16.82
C ALA A 117 11.21 10.46 16.02
N THR A 118 11.46 10.39 14.72
CA THR A 118 11.54 11.57 13.83
C THR A 118 11.19 11.20 12.39
N GLY A 119 10.43 12.08 11.74
CA GLY A 119 10.04 12.02 10.31
C GLY A 119 8.99 13.08 10.02
N LEU A 120 8.41 13.08 8.80
CA LEU A 120 7.21 13.87 8.52
C LEU A 120 6.10 13.53 9.54
N PHE A 121 5.90 12.23 9.77
CA PHE A 121 5.10 11.66 10.85
C PHE A 121 6.02 11.12 11.95
N LEU A 122 5.72 11.43 13.21
CA LEU A 122 6.46 10.97 14.37
C LEU A 122 6.23 9.46 14.58
N TRP A 123 4.97 9.08 14.82
CA TRP A 123 4.52 7.69 14.87
C TRP A 123 3.14 7.57 14.23
N THR A 124 2.83 6.37 13.72
CA THR A 124 1.50 5.98 13.27
C THR A 124 0.86 4.86 14.12
N THR A 125 -0.47 4.75 14.12
CA THR A 125 -1.22 3.59 14.61
C THR A 125 -2.48 3.39 13.79
N GLU A 126 -2.75 2.17 13.30
CA GLU A 126 -3.93 1.85 12.48
C GLU A 126 -4.14 2.85 11.30
N SER A 127 -3.04 3.43 10.80
CA SER A 127 -3.08 4.51 9.80
C SER A 127 -2.79 4.01 8.39
N ILE A 128 -3.14 4.82 7.39
CA ILE A 128 -2.75 4.59 6.00
C ILE A 128 -2.06 5.84 5.46
N ILE A 129 -0.80 5.71 5.07
CA ILE A 129 -0.05 6.76 4.35
C ILE A 129 0.31 6.20 2.97
N LYS A 130 -0.14 6.87 1.91
CA LYS A 130 0.08 6.37 0.55
C LYS A 130 0.32 7.44 -0.51
N ASN A 131 0.95 7.03 -1.61
CA ASN A 131 1.13 7.81 -2.84
C ASN A 131 1.83 9.16 -2.58
N LEU A 132 2.91 9.16 -1.81
CA LEU A 132 3.59 10.38 -1.36
C LEU A 132 5.10 10.30 -1.53
N GLY A 133 5.68 11.31 -2.17
CA GLY A 133 7.12 11.54 -2.16
C GLY A 133 7.54 12.52 -1.08
N VAL A 134 8.60 12.24 -0.32
CA VAL A 134 9.26 13.22 0.56
C VAL A 134 10.70 13.39 0.08
N THR A 135 10.95 14.45 -0.68
CA THR A 135 12.17 14.60 -1.49
C THR A 135 13.12 15.65 -0.94
N ASN A 136 14.40 15.53 -1.29
CA ASN A 136 15.48 16.44 -0.89
C ASN A 136 15.55 16.70 0.62
N VAL A 137 15.25 15.69 1.44
CA VAL A 137 15.22 15.85 2.89
C VAL A 137 16.62 16.01 3.47
N ASP A 138 16.72 16.75 4.58
CA ASP A 138 17.88 16.75 5.46
C ASP A 138 17.40 16.59 6.90
N ILE A 139 17.42 15.34 7.37
CA ILE A 139 16.81 14.95 8.64
C ILE A 139 17.89 14.40 9.55
N THR A 140 17.99 14.98 10.74
CA THR A 140 18.84 14.53 11.83
C THR A 140 17.97 14.22 13.06
N GLY A 141 17.82 12.94 13.39
CA GLY A 141 17.10 12.44 14.57
C GLY A 141 18.03 11.73 15.57
N HIS A 142 17.48 11.22 16.68
CA HIS A 142 18.23 10.44 17.66
C HIS A 142 17.88 8.95 17.67
N GLY A 143 16.60 8.60 17.79
CA GLY A 143 16.12 7.21 17.66
C GLY A 143 15.49 6.95 16.30
N SER A 144 14.36 6.22 16.27
CA SER A 144 13.55 5.84 15.10
C SER A 144 13.39 6.98 14.11
N THR A 145 14.28 7.05 13.13
CA THR A 145 14.33 8.18 12.19
C THR A 145 14.08 7.68 10.79
N GLY A 146 13.01 8.18 10.17
CA GLY A 146 12.67 7.98 8.77
C GLY A 146 12.36 9.31 8.09
N ALA A 147 12.48 9.39 6.76
CA ALA A 147 12.01 10.58 6.04
C ALA A 147 10.51 10.79 6.21
N LEU A 148 9.75 9.71 6.06
CA LEU A 148 8.29 9.73 6.09
C LEU A 148 7.75 9.45 7.49
N VAL A 149 8.14 8.32 8.10
CA VAL A 149 7.62 7.90 9.41
C VAL A 149 8.77 7.55 10.34
N GLY A 150 8.76 8.09 11.56
CA GLY A 150 9.69 7.64 12.61
C GLY A 150 9.38 6.20 13.04
N LEU A 151 8.18 5.97 13.56
CA LEU A 151 7.70 4.64 13.98
C LEU A 151 6.36 4.29 13.31
N ASN A 152 6.37 3.28 12.44
CA ASN A 152 5.19 2.68 11.84
C ASN A 152 4.68 1.53 12.70
N PHE A 153 3.54 1.71 13.39
CA PHE A 153 3.12 0.80 14.47
C PHE A 153 1.66 0.34 14.35
N GLN A 154 1.38 -0.85 14.88
CA GLN A 154 0.03 -1.43 15.07
C GLN A 154 -0.84 -1.38 13.81
N HIS A 155 -0.58 -2.29 12.88
CA HIS A 155 -1.33 -2.45 11.62
C HIS A 155 -1.36 -1.20 10.72
N SER A 156 -0.36 -0.31 10.87
CA SER A 156 -0.25 0.85 9.98
C SER A 156 0.34 0.44 8.63
N ILE A 157 -0.11 1.10 7.57
CA ILE A 157 0.28 0.82 6.18
C ILE A 157 0.95 2.05 5.57
N VAL A 158 2.18 1.86 5.10
CA VAL A 158 2.87 2.81 4.22
C VAL A 158 2.95 2.17 2.83
N SER A 159 2.35 2.79 1.80
CA SER A 159 2.37 2.20 0.45
C SER A 159 2.55 3.20 -0.69
N HIS A 160 3.29 2.82 -1.74
CA HIS A 160 3.57 3.71 -2.88
C HIS A 160 4.20 5.03 -2.45
N CYS A 161 5.07 4.99 -1.45
CA CYS A 161 5.74 6.15 -0.90
C CYS A 161 7.23 6.11 -1.23
N TYR A 162 7.85 7.28 -1.32
CA TYR A 162 9.28 7.34 -1.54
C TYR A 162 9.98 8.51 -0.88
N SER A 163 11.30 8.37 -0.70
CA SER A 163 12.13 9.44 -0.15
C SER A 163 13.46 9.62 -0.85
N THR A 164 13.95 10.86 -0.87
CA THR A 164 15.29 11.23 -1.36
C THR A 164 15.92 12.27 -0.43
N GLY A 165 17.26 12.27 -0.33
CA GLY A 165 17.99 13.22 0.52
C GLY A 165 18.97 12.54 1.47
N ASN A 166 19.11 13.08 2.69
CA ASN A 166 20.03 12.60 3.72
C ASN A 166 19.29 12.34 5.03
N ILE A 167 19.53 11.16 5.61
CA ILE A 167 19.09 10.79 6.95
C ILE A 167 20.32 10.61 7.83
N ASN A 168 20.34 11.32 8.95
CA ASN A 168 21.38 11.27 9.96
C ASN A 168 20.77 10.93 11.32
N GLY A 169 21.51 10.21 12.17
CA GLY A 169 21.09 10.01 13.56
C GLY A 169 21.93 9.00 14.32
N SER A 170 21.44 8.57 15.48
CA SER A 170 22.11 7.53 16.27
C SER A 170 21.49 6.16 16.06
N HIS A 171 20.20 5.95 16.34
CA HIS A 171 19.66 4.62 16.61
C HIS A 171 18.43 4.29 15.74
N MET A 172 18.43 3.19 14.97
CA MET A 172 17.31 2.76 14.11
C MET A 172 16.94 3.77 13.02
N LEU A 173 17.83 3.90 12.04
CA LEU A 173 17.67 4.84 10.92
C LEU A 173 17.19 4.10 9.68
N GLY A 174 16.10 4.58 9.08
CA GLY A 174 15.63 4.14 7.77
C GLY A 174 15.55 5.31 6.80
N GLY A 175 15.85 5.08 5.53
CA GLY A 175 15.69 6.14 4.53
C GLY A 175 14.25 6.60 4.35
N LEU A 176 13.26 5.72 4.58
CA LEU A 176 11.83 6.03 4.51
C LEU A 176 11.15 5.92 5.89
N VAL A 177 11.37 4.81 6.58
CA VAL A 177 10.72 4.51 7.88
C VAL A 177 11.77 4.09 8.91
N GLY A 178 11.79 4.72 10.10
CA GLY A 178 12.73 4.35 11.16
C GLY A 178 12.49 2.92 11.67
N GLU A 179 11.30 2.66 12.21
CA GLU A 179 10.87 1.36 12.73
C GLU A 179 9.53 0.93 12.12
N ASN A 180 9.39 -0.36 11.79
CA ASN A 180 8.15 -0.99 11.32
C ASN A 180 7.78 -2.15 12.26
N MET A 181 6.66 -2.04 12.98
CA MET A 181 6.37 -2.92 14.11
C MET A 181 4.89 -3.28 14.25
N ALA A 182 4.65 -4.42 14.89
CA ALA A 182 3.32 -4.89 15.30
C ALA A 182 2.36 -5.02 14.11
N SER A 183 2.71 -5.96 13.22
CA SER A 183 1.94 -6.31 12.01
C SER A 183 1.72 -5.12 11.07
N SER A 184 2.65 -4.17 11.07
CA SER A 184 2.63 -3.01 10.18
C SER A 184 3.32 -3.32 8.85
N GLN A 185 2.94 -2.60 7.80
CA GLN A 185 3.31 -2.94 6.43
C GLN A 185 3.94 -1.76 5.70
N ILE A 186 4.98 -2.06 4.91
CA ILE A 186 5.59 -1.15 3.97
C ILE A 186 5.59 -1.83 2.59
N LEU A 187 4.85 -1.25 1.64
CA LEU A 187 4.50 -1.89 0.37
C LEU A 187 4.87 -0.98 -0.81
N HIS A 188 5.40 -1.50 -1.90
CA HIS A 188 5.63 -0.75 -3.16
C HIS A 188 6.36 0.58 -2.96
N SER A 189 7.30 0.64 -2.01
CA SER A 189 7.89 1.88 -1.53
C SER A 189 9.41 1.86 -1.63
N HIS A 190 10.03 3.02 -1.75
CA HIS A 190 11.48 3.08 -1.95
C HIS A 190 12.17 4.27 -1.32
N SER A 191 13.49 4.18 -1.21
CA SER A 191 14.33 5.27 -0.73
C SER A 191 15.63 5.36 -1.51
N THR A 192 15.97 6.58 -1.92
CA THR A 192 17.30 6.92 -2.45
C THR A 192 18.10 7.75 -1.46
N CYS A 193 17.67 7.84 -0.20
CA CYS A 193 18.34 8.61 0.85
C CYS A 193 19.69 8.00 1.21
N ASN A 194 20.70 8.85 1.39
CA ASN A 194 21.93 8.43 2.06
C ASN A 194 21.66 8.37 3.57
N VAL A 195 21.93 7.23 4.19
CA VAL A 195 21.69 6.99 5.63
C VAL A 195 23.04 6.93 6.34
N THR A 196 23.30 7.88 7.22
CA THR A 196 24.53 7.95 8.02
C THR A 196 24.21 7.88 9.50
N GLY A 197 24.70 6.85 10.17
CA GLY A 197 24.44 6.61 11.58
C GLY A 197 25.70 6.43 12.41
N VAL A 198 25.56 6.67 13.70
CA VAL A 198 26.65 6.52 14.69
C VAL A 198 26.33 5.50 15.79
N ASP A 199 25.27 4.70 15.63
CA ASP A 199 24.86 3.66 16.58
C ASP A 199 24.26 2.40 15.86
N TRP A 200 23.40 1.67 16.57
CA TRP A 200 22.98 0.29 16.39
C TRP A 200 22.47 -0.15 15.00
N SER A 201 21.34 0.35 14.49
CA SER A 201 20.70 -0.21 13.26
C SER A 201 20.49 0.83 12.17
N LEU A 202 20.91 0.51 10.95
CA LEU A 202 20.77 1.37 9.77
C LEU A 202 20.26 0.54 8.58
N GLY A 203 19.17 0.99 7.96
CA GLY A 203 18.68 0.46 6.69
C GLY A 203 18.46 1.57 5.67
N GLY A 204 18.76 1.31 4.40
CA GLY A 204 18.51 2.29 3.34
C GLY A 204 17.02 2.59 3.13
N LEU A 205 16.13 1.69 3.53
CA LEU A 205 14.68 1.92 3.59
C LEU A 205 14.14 1.90 5.02
N VAL A 206 14.45 0.85 5.79
CA VAL A 206 13.88 0.61 7.13
C VAL A 206 14.97 0.33 8.15
N GLY A 207 15.00 1.05 9.27
CA GLY A 207 15.98 0.81 10.32
C GLY A 207 15.77 -0.50 11.06
N TYR A 208 14.54 -0.80 11.46
CA TYR A 208 14.19 -1.98 12.27
C TYR A 208 12.79 -2.48 11.93
N ASN A 209 12.64 -3.79 11.68
CA ASN A 209 11.41 -4.46 11.28
C ASN A 209 11.12 -5.62 12.25
N ASP A 210 9.97 -5.61 12.94
CA ASP A 210 9.72 -6.54 14.06
C ASP A 210 8.22 -6.85 14.27
N ASN A 211 7.92 -7.93 15.00
CA ASN A 211 6.60 -8.37 15.43
C ASN A 211 5.64 -8.56 14.24
N GLU A 212 5.93 -9.56 13.40
CA GLU A 212 5.10 -9.97 12.26
C GLU A 212 4.89 -8.87 11.22
N SER A 213 5.85 -7.94 11.10
CA SER A 213 5.77 -6.81 10.18
C SER A 213 6.26 -7.18 8.78
N ILE A 214 5.73 -6.51 7.76
CA ILE A 214 5.89 -6.87 6.35
C ILE A 214 6.58 -5.75 5.59
N ILE A 215 7.59 -6.12 4.80
CA ILE A 215 8.20 -5.28 3.77
C ILE A 215 8.10 -6.03 2.44
N ASP A 216 7.39 -5.46 1.47
CA ASP A 216 7.11 -6.14 0.20
C ASP A 216 7.15 -5.17 -1.00
N HIS A 217 7.72 -5.63 -2.12
CA HIS A 217 7.91 -4.81 -3.33
C HIS A 217 8.66 -3.49 -3.06
N CYS A 218 9.68 -3.54 -2.22
CA CYS A 218 10.38 -2.34 -1.76
C CYS A 218 11.84 -2.31 -2.19
N TYR A 219 12.41 -1.11 -2.33
CA TYR A 219 13.81 -1.01 -2.69
C TYR A 219 14.56 0.20 -2.14
N SER A 220 15.89 0.10 -2.17
CA SER A 220 16.78 1.16 -1.73
C SER A 220 18.00 1.32 -2.66
N THR A 221 18.38 2.56 -2.93
CA THR A 221 19.53 2.87 -3.79
C THR A 221 20.53 3.84 -3.17
N GLY A 222 20.17 4.50 -2.08
CA GLY A 222 21.08 5.38 -1.34
C GLY A 222 22.11 4.59 -0.53
N ASN A 223 23.26 5.21 -0.24
CA ASN A 223 24.32 4.54 0.52
C ASN A 223 23.96 4.48 2.01
N VAL A 224 24.38 3.42 2.68
CA VAL A 224 24.26 3.25 4.13
C VAL A 224 25.66 3.24 4.73
N SER A 225 25.90 4.08 5.73
CA SER A 225 27.22 4.21 6.35
C SER A 225 27.13 4.35 7.87
N SER A 226 27.66 3.36 8.59
CA SER A 226 27.88 3.42 10.03
C SER A 226 29.30 3.85 10.37
N GLY A 227 29.44 4.79 11.32
CA GLY A 227 30.73 5.24 11.84
C GLY A 227 31.29 4.38 12.99
N ILE A 228 30.62 3.30 13.39
CA ILE A 228 30.97 2.52 14.58
C ILE A 228 31.03 1.01 14.34
N TYR A 229 31.80 0.33 15.20
CA TYR A 229 31.96 -1.12 15.13
C TYR A 229 30.66 -1.87 15.44
N TRP A 230 30.00 -1.61 16.58
CA TRP A 230 28.80 -2.36 16.98
C TRP A 230 27.55 -1.86 16.27
N SER A 231 27.46 -2.13 14.97
CA SER A 231 26.34 -1.75 14.12
C SER A 231 25.84 -2.89 13.25
N TYR A 232 24.53 -2.87 13.03
CA TYR A 232 23.79 -3.65 12.05
C TYR A 232 23.44 -2.74 10.89
N SER A 233 23.93 -3.05 9.70
CA SER A 233 23.74 -2.22 8.52
C SER A 233 23.28 -3.08 7.36
N GLY A 234 22.08 -2.81 6.86
CA GLY A 234 21.56 -3.44 5.65
C GLY A 234 21.32 -2.41 4.58
N GLY A 235 21.53 -2.76 3.32
CA GLY A 235 21.19 -1.84 2.23
C GLY A 235 19.70 -1.51 2.22
N LEU A 236 18.83 -2.48 2.49
CA LEU A 236 17.39 -2.25 2.62
C LEU A 236 16.94 -2.10 4.08
N VAL A 237 17.27 -3.09 4.93
CA VAL A 237 16.78 -3.19 6.30
C VAL A 237 17.94 -3.38 7.28
N GLY A 238 18.05 -2.54 8.32
CA GLY A 238 19.10 -2.71 9.31
C GLY A 238 18.95 -4.02 10.10
N GLN A 239 17.76 -4.23 10.67
CA GLN A 239 17.42 -5.42 11.44
C GLN A 239 16.00 -5.91 11.12
N SER A 240 15.83 -7.22 10.91
CA SER A 240 14.52 -7.87 10.71
C SER A 240 14.36 -9.04 11.67
N ILE A 241 13.39 -8.96 12.59
CA ILE A 241 13.19 -9.99 13.61
C ILE A 241 11.71 -10.31 13.86
N GLY A 242 11.45 -11.24 14.79
CA GLY A 242 10.13 -11.39 15.39
C GLY A 242 9.06 -11.88 14.42
N LEU A 243 9.38 -12.90 13.63
CA LEU A 243 8.48 -13.50 12.61
C LEU A 243 8.08 -12.54 11.48
N SER A 244 8.87 -11.48 11.26
CA SER A 244 8.65 -10.54 10.16
C SER A 244 9.06 -11.13 8.80
N SER A 245 8.62 -10.49 7.71
CA SER A 245 8.92 -10.91 6.34
C SER A 245 9.41 -9.78 5.44
N ILE A 246 10.34 -10.13 4.55
CA ILE A 246 10.84 -9.29 3.46
C ILE A 246 10.66 -10.08 2.15
N SER A 247 9.95 -9.52 1.18
CA SER A 247 9.69 -10.17 -0.11
C SER A 247 9.78 -9.21 -1.29
N ASN A 248 10.12 -9.74 -2.47
CA ASN A 248 10.10 -9.00 -3.74
C ASN A 248 10.89 -7.67 -3.67
N SER A 249 12.00 -7.66 -2.94
CA SER A 249 12.66 -6.43 -2.53
C SER A 249 14.15 -6.44 -2.86
N TYR A 250 14.74 -5.26 -3.02
CA TYR A 250 16.15 -5.17 -3.39
C TYR A 250 16.89 -3.94 -2.90
N SER A 251 18.22 -4.02 -2.91
CA SER A 251 19.11 -2.91 -2.60
C SER A 251 20.28 -2.81 -3.58
N THR A 252 20.70 -1.59 -3.87
CA THR A 252 21.80 -1.30 -4.81
C THR A 252 22.86 -0.34 -4.26
N GLY A 253 22.51 0.46 -3.25
CA GLY A 253 23.43 1.42 -2.63
C GLY A 253 24.54 0.74 -1.83
N ASN A 254 25.74 1.34 -1.77
CA ASN A 254 26.86 0.74 -1.05
C ASN A 254 26.59 0.73 0.47
N VAL A 255 27.00 -0.33 1.15
CA VAL A 255 26.81 -0.51 2.59
C VAL A 255 28.16 -0.56 3.28
N TYR A 256 28.36 0.35 4.22
CA TYR A 256 29.54 0.44 5.07
C TYR A 256 29.12 0.27 6.54
N GLY A 257 29.74 -0.66 7.25
CA GLY A 257 29.43 -0.85 8.67
C GLY A 257 30.48 -1.64 9.43
N GLY A 258 30.18 -1.90 10.70
CA GLY A 258 31.13 -2.53 11.62
C GLY A 258 30.90 -4.03 11.80
N PHE A 259 29.78 -4.43 12.42
CA PHE A 259 29.67 -5.76 13.04
C PHE A 259 28.79 -6.76 12.29
N ALA A 260 27.57 -6.42 11.86
CA ALA A 260 26.80 -7.28 10.96
C ALA A 260 26.29 -6.47 9.78
N VAL A 261 26.83 -6.75 8.61
CA VAL A 261 26.59 -5.92 7.43
C VAL A 261 26.19 -6.78 6.26
N GLY A 262 24.97 -6.55 5.78
CA GLY A 262 24.40 -7.24 4.64
C GLY A 262 24.09 -6.28 3.50
N GLY A 263 24.19 -6.77 2.26
CA GLY A 263 23.73 -5.97 1.13
C GLY A 263 22.23 -5.69 1.22
N LEU A 264 21.40 -6.63 1.68
CA LEU A 264 19.96 -6.42 1.89
C LEU A 264 19.62 -6.18 3.36
N VAL A 265 20.04 -7.07 4.27
CA VAL A 265 19.68 -7.05 5.70
C VAL A 265 20.93 -7.13 6.58
N GLY A 266 21.09 -6.25 7.58
CA GLY A 266 22.22 -6.35 8.51
C GLY A 266 22.13 -7.59 9.41
N TYR A 267 21.08 -7.63 10.24
CA TYR A 267 20.80 -8.72 11.18
C TYR A 267 19.38 -9.29 10.96
N ASN A 268 19.28 -10.60 10.81
CA ASN A 268 18.02 -11.31 10.57
C ASN A 268 17.80 -12.39 11.64
N ASP A 269 16.69 -12.36 12.38
CA ASP A 269 16.44 -13.30 13.49
C ASP A 269 14.99 -13.77 13.59
N GLY A 270 14.76 -15.05 13.34
CA GLY A 270 13.42 -15.63 13.33
C GLY A 270 12.52 -15.00 12.27
N SER A 271 13.08 -14.53 11.16
CA SER A 271 12.37 -13.79 10.10
C SER A 271 12.54 -14.49 8.73
N SER A 272 11.81 -14.04 7.71
CA SER A 272 11.88 -14.63 6.37
C SER A 272 12.28 -13.61 5.29
N ILE A 273 13.14 -14.03 4.37
CA ILE A 273 13.54 -13.25 3.20
C ILE A 273 13.30 -14.10 1.96
N THR A 274 12.45 -13.62 1.05
CA THR A 274 12.09 -14.37 -0.15
C THR A 274 12.12 -13.50 -1.40
N HIS A 275 12.42 -14.10 -2.55
CA HIS A 275 12.30 -13.42 -3.85
C HIS A 275 13.01 -12.06 -3.86
N SER A 276 14.19 -11.97 -3.28
CA SER A 276 14.85 -10.68 -3.03
C SER A 276 16.32 -10.73 -3.44
N PHE A 277 16.90 -9.59 -3.78
CA PHE A 277 18.29 -9.56 -4.22
C PHE A 277 19.04 -8.33 -3.75
N SER A 278 20.37 -8.40 -3.77
CA SER A 278 21.20 -7.23 -3.57
C SER A 278 22.33 -7.15 -4.59
N SER A 279 22.47 -5.99 -5.21
CA SER A 279 23.64 -5.63 -6.02
C SER A 279 24.56 -4.64 -5.29
N ALA A 280 24.30 -4.39 -4.01
CA ALA A 280 25.08 -3.47 -3.18
C ALA A 280 26.51 -3.97 -3.00
N ASN A 281 27.50 -3.08 -3.09
CA ASN A 281 28.82 -3.40 -2.59
C ASN A 281 28.83 -3.26 -1.06
N VAL A 282 29.39 -4.24 -0.38
CA VAL A 282 29.41 -4.30 1.08
C VAL A 282 30.85 -4.23 1.57
N THR A 283 31.13 -3.32 2.50
CA THR A 283 32.42 -3.23 3.17
C THR A 283 32.23 -3.15 4.68
N ALA A 284 32.77 -4.11 5.41
CA ALA A 284 32.60 -4.16 6.86
C ALA A 284 33.74 -4.84 7.62
N THR A 285 33.64 -4.87 8.95
CA THR A 285 34.69 -5.38 9.86
C THR A 285 34.37 -6.80 10.35
N GLU A 286 33.11 -7.19 10.52
CA GLU A 286 32.69 -8.54 10.94
C GLU A 286 31.33 -8.88 10.30
N TYR A 287 30.99 -10.17 10.28
CA TYR A 287 29.77 -10.76 9.71
C TYR A 287 29.30 -10.04 8.43
N VAL A 288 30.06 -10.26 7.36
CA VAL A 288 29.90 -9.53 6.10
C VAL A 288 29.24 -10.42 5.07
N GLY A 289 28.00 -10.11 4.70
CA GLY A 289 27.23 -10.88 3.74
C GLY A 289 26.78 -10.05 2.54
N GLY A 290 26.72 -10.66 1.36
CA GLY A 290 26.13 -9.99 0.19
C GLY A 290 24.62 -9.77 0.33
N LEU A 291 23.90 -10.65 1.05
CA LEU A 291 22.46 -10.53 1.33
C LEU A 291 22.25 -10.20 2.81
N VAL A 292 22.71 -11.06 3.71
CA VAL A 292 22.54 -10.91 5.17
C VAL A 292 23.88 -10.97 5.88
N GLY A 293 24.15 -10.01 6.77
CA GLY A 293 25.36 -10.04 7.61
C GLY A 293 25.33 -11.21 8.60
N TRP A 294 24.36 -11.19 9.50
CA TRP A 294 24.16 -12.22 10.53
C TRP A 294 22.73 -12.76 10.53
N ASP A 295 22.57 -14.07 10.39
CA ASP A 295 21.28 -14.74 10.21
C ASP A 295 21.02 -15.84 11.27
N LEU A 296 19.88 -15.77 11.94
CA LEU A 296 19.51 -16.63 13.08
C LEU A 296 18.10 -17.16 12.93
N TYR A 297 17.91 -18.47 13.10
CA TYR A 297 16.57 -19.11 13.18
C TYR A 297 15.62 -18.74 12.02
N SER A 298 16.16 -18.40 10.86
CA SER A 298 15.43 -17.74 9.77
C SER A 298 15.28 -18.63 8.55
N THR A 299 14.44 -18.19 7.60
CA THR A 299 14.26 -18.86 6.31
C THR A 299 14.57 -17.89 5.17
N ILE A 300 15.52 -18.28 4.32
CA ILE A 300 15.89 -17.53 3.13
C ILE A 300 15.64 -18.39 1.90
N SER A 301 14.88 -17.88 0.93
CA SER A 301 14.62 -18.62 -0.31
C SER A 301 14.53 -17.73 -1.53
N ASN A 302 14.91 -18.27 -2.68
CA ASN A 302 14.79 -17.56 -3.95
C ASN A 302 15.48 -16.18 -3.94
N CYS A 303 16.71 -16.11 -3.43
CA CYS A 303 17.44 -14.86 -3.29
C CYS A 303 18.78 -14.87 -4.02
N TYR A 304 19.29 -13.71 -4.42
CA TYR A 304 20.63 -13.66 -4.98
C TYR A 304 21.42 -12.38 -4.76
N THR A 305 22.73 -12.45 -4.97
CA THR A 305 23.64 -11.31 -4.80
C THR A 305 24.64 -11.19 -5.95
N THR A 306 24.96 -9.95 -6.32
CA THR A 306 25.91 -9.63 -7.40
C THR A 306 26.99 -8.61 -6.99
N GLY A 307 26.78 -7.85 -5.92
CA GLY A 307 27.73 -6.82 -5.47
C GLY A 307 29.03 -7.39 -4.89
N THR A 308 30.07 -6.56 -4.80
CA THR A 308 31.37 -6.96 -4.21
C THR A 308 31.32 -6.92 -2.68
N ILE A 309 31.83 -7.96 -2.01
CA ILE A 309 31.82 -8.13 -0.57
C ILE A 309 33.27 -8.09 -0.04
N VAL A 310 33.54 -7.16 0.86
CA VAL A 310 34.90 -6.92 1.41
C VAL A 310 34.86 -6.83 2.93
N ALA A 311 35.59 -7.70 3.62
CA ALA A 311 35.95 -7.46 5.01
C ALA A 311 37.25 -6.64 5.09
N GLN A 312 37.28 -5.66 5.98
CA GLN A 312 38.45 -4.82 6.23
C GLN A 312 38.62 -4.53 7.72
N GLY A 313 39.73 -5.03 8.26
CA GLY A 313 40.04 -4.92 9.67
C GLY A 313 39.28 -5.98 10.45
N SER A 314 39.98 -6.77 11.25
CA SER A 314 39.35 -7.66 12.22
C SER A 314 39.72 -7.22 13.64
N TYR A 315 38.74 -7.22 14.53
CA TYR A 315 38.95 -7.11 15.97
C TYR A 315 38.90 -8.48 16.67
N SER A 316 38.40 -9.51 16.00
CA SER A 316 38.32 -10.86 16.51
C SER A 316 39.66 -11.59 16.26
N TYR A 317 40.02 -12.53 17.14
CA TYR A 317 41.17 -13.40 16.91
C TYR A 317 40.85 -14.53 15.93
N ASP A 318 39.57 -14.74 15.62
CA ASP A 318 39.04 -15.88 14.88
C ASP A 318 38.72 -15.53 13.41
N GLY A 319 39.11 -14.33 12.94
CA GLY A 319 38.92 -13.89 11.56
C GLY A 319 37.65 -13.06 11.35
N ASN A 320 37.30 -12.79 10.09
CA ASN A 320 36.07 -12.12 9.71
C ASN A 320 35.21 -13.15 8.98
N ASP A 321 33.98 -13.41 9.43
CA ASP A 321 33.09 -14.30 8.69
C ASP A 321 32.53 -13.53 7.49
N VAL A 322 32.95 -13.93 6.29
CA VAL A 322 32.57 -13.25 5.03
C VAL A 322 31.91 -14.25 4.11
N GLY A 323 30.70 -13.96 3.63
CA GLY A 323 30.02 -14.80 2.66
C GLY A 323 29.42 -14.03 1.50
N GLY A 324 29.42 -14.65 0.32
CA GLY A 324 28.82 -14.04 -0.86
C GLY A 324 27.31 -13.81 -0.72
N LEU A 325 26.60 -14.64 0.05
CA LEU A 325 25.19 -14.48 0.41
C LEU A 325 25.04 -14.15 1.89
N ILE A 326 25.59 -14.96 2.80
CA ILE A 326 25.43 -14.78 4.26
C ILE A 326 26.81 -14.77 4.94
N GLY A 327 27.06 -13.77 5.79
CA GLY A 327 28.30 -13.70 6.58
C GLY A 327 28.39 -14.82 7.61
N ASN A 328 27.56 -14.75 8.65
CA ASN A 328 27.42 -15.79 9.68
C ASN A 328 25.97 -16.25 9.77
N MET A 329 25.75 -17.56 9.87
CA MET A 329 24.43 -18.15 10.08
C MET A 329 24.38 -19.15 11.24
N TYR A 330 23.27 -19.16 11.97
CA TYR A 330 22.99 -20.11 13.05
C TYR A 330 21.56 -20.62 12.99
N ALA A 331 21.41 -21.94 12.83
CA ALA A 331 20.12 -22.63 12.84
C ALA A 331 19.06 -22.09 11.84
N SER A 332 19.51 -21.54 10.73
CA SER A 332 18.66 -21.05 9.63
C SER A 332 18.62 -22.02 8.45
N SER A 333 17.69 -21.80 7.53
CA SER A 333 17.57 -22.59 6.29
C SER A 333 17.67 -21.71 5.05
N ILE A 334 18.38 -22.21 4.04
CA ILE A 334 18.58 -21.53 2.77
C ILE A 334 18.23 -22.49 1.63
N SER A 335 17.43 -21.98 0.68
CA SER A 335 17.03 -22.73 -0.50
C SER A 335 17.04 -21.85 -1.75
N ASN A 336 17.30 -22.47 -2.91
CA ASN A 336 17.16 -21.83 -4.22
C ASN A 336 17.80 -20.45 -4.32
N SER A 337 19.00 -20.27 -3.76
CA SER A 337 19.63 -18.95 -3.68
C SER A 337 21.05 -18.98 -4.22
N TYR A 338 21.58 -17.84 -4.66
CA TYR A 338 22.94 -17.84 -5.19
C TYR A 338 23.71 -16.53 -5.06
N SER A 339 25.04 -16.62 -5.13
CA SER A 339 25.93 -15.46 -5.13
C SER A 339 26.87 -15.48 -6.33
N THR A 340 27.12 -14.30 -6.89
CA THR A 340 28.06 -14.09 -8.02
C THR A 340 29.09 -13.00 -7.76
N GLY A 341 28.92 -12.21 -6.70
CA GLY A 341 29.84 -11.13 -6.34
C GLY A 341 31.24 -11.61 -5.93
N LEU A 342 32.24 -10.76 -6.15
CA LEU A 342 33.61 -10.96 -5.64
C LEU A 342 33.61 -10.93 -4.11
N VAL A 343 34.28 -11.88 -3.47
CA VAL A 343 34.38 -11.97 -2.01
C VAL A 343 35.83 -11.83 -1.57
N ILE A 344 36.11 -10.88 -0.68
CA ILE A 344 37.43 -10.58 -0.15
C ILE A 344 37.36 -10.59 1.38
N GLY A 345 37.88 -11.64 2.01
CA GLY A 345 38.15 -11.67 3.45
C GLY A 345 39.60 -11.27 3.77
N ASP A 346 39.86 -10.77 4.98
CA ASP A 346 41.22 -10.53 5.47
C ASP A 346 42.02 -11.84 5.57
N ASP A 347 41.34 -12.93 5.94
CA ASP A 347 41.85 -14.31 5.89
C ASP A 347 40.96 -15.14 4.94
N PRO A 348 41.51 -15.68 3.84
CA PRO A 348 40.75 -16.49 2.90
C PRO A 348 40.12 -17.75 3.49
N GLU A 349 40.57 -18.25 4.66
CA GLU A 349 40.00 -19.46 5.29
C GLU A 349 38.62 -19.21 5.94
N TYR A 350 38.27 -17.95 6.22
CA TYR A 350 36.99 -17.54 6.82
C TYR A 350 36.05 -16.86 5.80
N ALA A 351 36.44 -16.89 4.53
CA ALA A 351 35.66 -16.36 3.42
C ALA A 351 35.01 -17.50 2.64
N GLY A 352 33.68 -17.51 2.60
CA GLY A 352 32.90 -18.48 1.84
C GLY A 352 32.26 -17.87 0.59
N GLY A 353 32.25 -18.63 -0.50
CA GLY A 353 31.62 -18.19 -1.74
C GLY A 353 30.13 -17.90 -1.60
N LEU A 354 29.40 -18.68 -0.78
CA LEU A 354 27.99 -18.45 -0.45
C LEU A 354 27.81 -18.07 1.02
N ILE A 355 28.33 -18.89 1.93
CA ILE A 355 28.18 -18.75 3.38
C ILE A 355 29.57 -18.67 4.00
N GLY A 356 29.84 -17.63 4.79
CA GLY A 356 31.08 -17.50 5.55
C GLY A 356 31.17 -18.59 6.62
N VAL A 357 30.27 -18.57 7.59
CA VAL A 357 30.18 -19.56 8.68
C VAL A 357 28.75 -20.06 8.88
N ASN A 358 28.60 -21.37 9.04
CA ASN A 358 27.36 -22.08 9.36
C ASN A 358 27.52 -22.84 10.69
N GLU A 359 27.21 -22.16 11.80
CA GLU A 359 27.57 -22.62 13.15
C GLU A 359 26.96 -23.97 13.56
N THR A 360 25.80 -24.31 13.00
CA THR A 360 25.08 -25.55 13.33
C THR A 360 25.18 -26.62 12.25
N GLY A 361 25.85 -26.33 11.13
CA GLY A 361 25.91 -27.22 9.97
C GLY A 361 24.53 -27.49 9.37
N THR A 362 23.65 -26.49 9.39
CA THR A 362 22.30 -26.60 8.82
C THR A 362 22.37 -26.81 7.31
N ALA A 363 21.49 -27.66 6.77
CA ALA A 363 21.56 -28.05 5.37
C ALA A 363 21.15 -26.90 4.46
N ILE A 364 22.02 -26.59 3.49
CA ILE A 364 21.78 -25.63 2.41
C ILE A 364 21.32 -26.41 1.18
N THR A 365 20.19 -26.03 0.60
CA THR A 365 19.55 -26.80 -0.49
C THR A 365 19.51 -25.99 -1.78
N ASN A 366 19.80 -26.63 -2.92
CA ASN A 366 19.68 -26.05 -4.27
C ASN A 366 20.23 -24.61 -4.39
N SER A 367 21.33 -24.32 -3.70
CA SER A 367 21.91 -22.99 -3.61
C SER A 367 23.38 -23.02 -4.01
N TYR A 368 23.82 -21.97 -4.70
CA TYR A 368 25.04 -22.01 -5.50
C TYR A 368 25.87 -20.75 -5.35
N TRP A 369 27.19 -20.85 -5.50
CA TRP A 369 28.02 -19.67 -5.73
C TRP A 369 28.89 -19.88 -6.96
N ASN A 370 29.22 -18.78 -7.63
CA ASN A 370 30.16 -18.83 -8.73
C ASN A 370 31.60 -18.83 -8.22
N ILE A 371 32.35 -19.91 -8.46
CA ILE A 371 33.74 -20.09 -7.98
C ILE A 371 34.76 -19.20 -8.70
N GLU A 372 34.42 -18.68 -9.88
CA GLU A 372 35.31 -17.86 -10.71
C GLU A 372 35.16 -16.39 -10.36
N THR A 373 33.92 -15.90 -10.23
CA THR A 373 33.65 -14.49 -9.93
C THR A 373 33.84 -14.18 -8.44
N SER A 374 33.49 -15.11 -7.53
CA SER A 374 33.76 -14.95 -6.09
C SER A 374 35.24 -14.95 -5.75
N GLY A 375 36.08 -15.58 -6.58
CA GLY A 375 37.49 -15.82 -6.29
C GLY A 375 37.77 -16.92 -5.26
N LEU A 376 36.73 -17.63 -4.81
CA LEU A 376 36.80 -18.62 -3.73
C LEU A 376 36.52 -20.04 -4.22
N GLN A 377 37.16 -21.02 -3.57
CA GLN A 377 37.02 -22.45 -3.88
C GLN A 377 36.25 -23.24 -2.80
N HIS A 378 35.81 -22.56 -1.73
CA HIS A 378 35.10 -23.17 -0.61
C HIS A 378 34.02 -22.22 -0.07
N SER A 379 33.11 -22.77 0.74
CA SER A 379 31.99 -22.12 1.40
C SER A 379 31.47 -23.06 2.49
N ASP A 380 30.92 -22.56 3.58
CA ASP A 380 30.37 -23.39 4.67
C ASP A 380 28.94 -23.90 4.40
N GLY A 381 28.66 -24.16 3.13
CA GLY A 381 27.35 -24.55 2.62
C GLY A 381 27.11 -24.13 1.18
N GLY A 382 26.19 -24.83 0.51
CA GLY A 382 25.86 -24.66 -0.91
C GLY A 382 26.75 -25.50 -1.84
N LEU A 383 26.63 -25.26 -3.15
CA LEU A 383 27.46 -25.89 -4.18
C LEU A 383 28.17 -24.86 -5.07
N GLY A 384 29.50 -24.90 -5.09
CA GLY A 384 30.30 -24.10 -6.02
C GLY A 384 30.15 -24.58 -7.45
N LYS A 385 29.88 -23.65 -8.37
CA LYS A 385 29.74 -23.90 -9.81
C LYS A 385 30.56 -22.86 -10.59
N THR A 386 30.98 -23.20 -11.80
CA THR A 386 31.64 -22.25 -12.71
C THR A 386 30.62 -21.29 -13.33
N THR A 387 31.09 -20.19 -13.91
CA THR A 387 30.24 -19.27 -14.69
C THR A 387 29.47 -20.00 -15.77
N GLN A 388 30.14 -20.90 -16.49
CA GLN A 388 29.51 -21.70 -17.55
C GLN A 388 28.39 -22.60 -17.03
N GLN A 389 28.48 -23.11 -15.79
CA GLN A 389 27.45 -23.98 -15.23
C GLN A 389 26.23 -23.20 -14.72
N MET A 390 26.41 -21.92 -14.38
CA MET A 390 25.38 -21.07 -13.78
C MET A 390 24.72 -20.08 -14.77
N THR A 391 25.28 -19.89 -15.97
CA THR A 391 24.75 -18.96 -16.98
C THR A 391 24.08 -19.71 -18.13
N TYR A 392 23.13 -19.08 -18.81
CA TYR A 392 22.35 -19.72 -19.87
C TYR A 392 23.21 -20.14 -21.10
N PRO A 393 23.02 -21.35 -21.64
CA PRO A 393 22.27 -22.46 -21.05
C PRO A 393 23.07 -23.08 -19.89
N TYR A 394 22.47 -23.06 -18.70
CA TYR A 394 23.11 -23.57 -17.48
C TYR A 394 23.23 -25.09 -17.54
N ALA A 395 24.10 -25.66 -16.71
CA ALA A 395 24.32 -27.10 -16.67
C ALA A 395 23.06 -27.85 -16.17
N GLU A 396 22.79 -29.03 -16.72
CA GLU A 396 21.58 -29.85 -16.41
C GLU A 396 21.43 -30.19 -14.92
N ASP A 397 22.51 -30.13 -14.15
CA ASP A 397 22.57 -30.42 -12.71
C ASP A 397 22.62 -29.15 -11.84
N THR A 398 22.32 -27.99 -12.42
CA THR A 398 22.30 -26.67 -11.77
C THR A 398 20.90 -26.08 -11.89
N TYR A 399 20.40 -25.45 -10.81
CA TYR A 399 19.02 -24.96 -10.70
C TYR A 399 17.94 -26.06 -10.83
N VAL A 400 18.31 -27.29 -10.45
CA VAL A 400 17.34 -28.41 -10.38
C VAL A 400 16.29 -28.07 -9.32
N ASP A 401 15.02 -28.35 -9.66
CA ASP A 401 13.84 -28.05 -8.84
C ASP A 401 13.57 -26.55 -8.58
N TRP A 402 14.22 -25.65 -9.34
CA TRP A 402 13.84 -24.24 -9.33
C TRP A 402 12.58 -24.02 -10.17
N ASP A 403 11.71 -23.14 -9.68
CA ASP A 403 10.48 -22.77 -10.37
C ASP A 403 10.74 -21.68 -11.39
N PHE A 404 10.99 -22.09 -12.63
CA PHE A 404 11.11 -21.18 -13.77
C PHE A 404 9.76 -20.81 -14.40
N GLN A 405 8.62 -21.23 -13.83
CA GLN A 405 7.30 -20.81 -14.31
C GLN A 405 6.88 -19.52 -13.62
N ASP A 406 7.00 -19.48 -12.29
CA ASP A 406 6.40 -18.41 -11.49
C ASP A 406 7.43 -17.56 -10.75
N ILE A 407 8.63 -18.10 -10.45
CA ILE A 407 9.61 -17.41 -9.59
C ILE A 407 10.82 -16.87 -10.37
N TRP A 408 11.47 -17.74 -11.13
CA TRP A 408 12.73 -17.44 -11.81
C TRP A 408 12.54 -17.27 -13.31
N ALA A 409 13.22 -16.30 -13.89
CA ALA A 409 13.33 -16.09 -15.32
C ALA A 409 14.71 -16.53 -15.80
N GLU A 410 14.75 -17.13 -16.99
CA GLU A 410 15.98 -17.36 -17.73
C GLU A 410 16.48 -16.04 -18.33
N ASP A 411 17.78 -15.91 -18.56
CA ASP A 411 18.38 -14.77 -19.27
C ASP A 411 19.18 -15.24 -20.50
N PRO A 412 18.49 -15.73 -21.56
CA PRO A 412 19.15 -16.35 -22.71
C PRO A 412 20.00 -15.38 -23.54
N GLU A 413 19.68 -14.09 -23.48
CA GLU A 413 20.36 -13.02 -24.23
C GLU A 413 21.38 -12.25 -23.38
N PHE A 414 21.54 -12.61 -22.09
CA PHE A 414 22.49 -11.98 -21.16
C PHE A 414 22.22 -10.48 -20.93
N GLU A 415 20.96 -10.05 -21.01
CA GLU A 415 20.58 -8.63 -20.96
C GLU A 415 20.16 -8.17 -19.56
N PHE A 416 19.64 -9.07 -18.73
CA PHE A 416 19.03 -8.70 -17.46
C PHE A 416 19.92 -8.96 -16.27
N ASN A 417 20.66 -10.08 -16.29
CA ASN A 417 21.45 -10.52 -15.16
C ASN A 417 22.63 -11.38 -15.62
N GLU A 418 23.31 -10.93 -16.69
CA GLU A 418 24.53 -11.54 -17.22
C GLU A 418 24.41 -13.05 -17.51
N GLY A 419 23.22 -13.51 -17.90
CA GLY A 419 22.93 -14.90 -18.22
C GLY A 419 22.58 -15.77 -17.01
N TYR A 420 22.67 -15.25 -15.77
CA TYR A 420 22.22 -15.95 -14.57
C TYR A 420 20.68 -15.84 -14.42
N PRO A 421 20.02 -16.83 -13.79
CA PRO A 421 18.60 -16.71 -13.46
C PRO A 421 18.30 -15.47 -12.63
N TRP A 422 17.21 -14.79 -12.92
CA TRP A 422 16.79 -13.57 -12.21
C TRP A 422 15.33 -13.69 -11.82
N LEU A 423 14.84 -12.85 -10.91
CA LEU A 423 13.49 -13.04 -10.38
C LEU A 423 12.45 -12.49 -11.37
N ARG A 424 11.38 -13.23 -11.64
CA ARG A 424 10.36 -12.86 -12.63
C ARG A 424 9.70 -11.52 -12.36
N TRP A 425 9.48 -11.17 -11.09
CA TRP A 425 8.92 -9.87 -10.72
C TRP A 425 9.82 -8.69 -11.12
N GLN A 426 11.12 -8.91 -11.40
CA GLN A 426 12.03 -7.86 -11.85
C GLN A 426 11.83 -7.48 -13.32
N VAL A 427 11.05 -8.24 -14.09
CA VAL A 427 10.72 -7.89 -15.47
C VAL A 427 9.92 -6.58 -15.44
N ALA A 428 10.65 -5.46 -15.52
CA ALA A 428 10.08 -4.14 -15.66
C ALA A 428 9.32 -4.11 -17.00
N GLY A 429 8.00 -4.30 -16.94
CA GLY A 429 7.14 -4.21 -18.13
C GLY A 429 5.83 -4.97 -18.08
N ASP A 430 5.61 -5.90 -17.14
CA ASP A 430 4.37 -6.70 -17.15
C ASP A 430 3.27 -6.23 -16.21
N THR A 431 3.50 -5.24 -15.33
CA THR A 431 2.37 -4.47 -14.79
C THR A 431 1.88 -3.53 -15.90
N PRO A 432 0.71 -3.78 -16.53
CA PRO A 432 0.20 -2.87 -17.53
C PRO A 432 0.00 -1.51 -16.87
N ASN A 433 0.53 -0.44 -17.49
CA ASN A 433 0.29 0.93 -17.02
C ASN A 433 -1.22 1.10 -16.79
N PRO A 434 -1.66 1.79 -15.72
CA PRO A 434 -3.06 2.10 -15.55
C PRO A 434 -3.64 2.69 -16.86
N PRO A 435 -4.90 2.42 -17.19
CA PRO A 435 -5.52 3.06 -18.34
C PRO A 435 -5.66 4.57 -18.10
N ALA A 436 -5.66 5.34 -19.20
CA ALA A 436 -6.00 6.77 -19.15
C ALA A 436 -7.44 7.00 -18.63
N MET A 437 -7.82 8.25 -18.36
CA MET A 437 -9.18 8.57 -17.92
C MET A 437 -10.19 8.52 -19.06
N ALA A 438 -11.44 8.13 -18.76
CA ALA A 438 -12.54 8.33 -19.70
C ALA A 438 -12.85 9.82 -19.86
N HIS A 439 -13.31 10.23 -21.05
CA HIS A 439 -13.57 11.63 -21.36
C HIS A 439 -14.86 11.83 -22.18
N SER A 440 -15.26 13.09 -22.37
CA SER A 440 -16.49 13.50 -23.06
C SER A 440 -17.76 12.85 -22.49
N PRO A 441 -18.11 13.14 -21.23
CA PRO A 441 -19.31 12.58 -20.59
C PRO A 441 -20.62 12.98 -21.28
N ILE A 442 -21.58 12.07 -21.25
CA ILE A 442 -22.98 12.24 -21.65
C ILE A 442 -23.84 11.67 -20.51
N PRO A 443 -24.70 12.46 -19.84
CA PRO A 443 -24.82 13.91 -19.95
C PRO A 443 -23.51 14.62 -19.61
N GLY A 444 -23.26 15.76 -20.26
CA GLY A 444 -22.05 16.55 -20.02
C GLY A 444 -21.93 17.00 -18.56
N HIS A 445 -20.70 17.20 -18.09
CA HIS A 445 -20.44 17.82 -16.79
C HIS A 445 -21.13 19.19 -16.71
N GLU A 446 -21.77 19.47 -15.58
CA GLU A 446 -22.59 20.66 -15.30
C GLU A 446 -23.83 20.82 -16.21
N ALA A 447 -24.26 19.78 -16.92
CA ALA A 447 -25.46 19.86 -17.75
C ALA A 447 -26.70 20.06 -16.87
N VAL A 448 -27.58 20.98 -17.28
CA VAL A 448 -28.86 21.28 -16.59
C VAL A 448 -30.04 21.01 -17.51
N ASN A 449 -31.22 20.78 -16.93
CA ASN A 449 -32.44 20.40 -17.65
C ASN A 449 -32.27 19.12 -18.48
N VAL A 450 -31.54 18.15 -17.95
CA VAL A 450 -31.33 16.86 -18.62
C VAL A 450 -32.62 16.04 -18.54
N PRO A 451 -33.19 15.56 -19.67
CA PRO A 451 -34.36 14.68 -19.64
C PRO A 451 -34.08 13.42 -18.81
N VAL A 452 -35.05 12.98 -18.00
CA VAL A 452 -34.88 11.81 -17.11
C VAL A 452 -34.70 10.48 -17.85
N ASN A 453 -34.90 10.47 -19.17
CA ASN A 453 -34.64 9.33 -20.07
C ASN A 453 -33.33 9.50 -20.88
N THR A 454 -32.45 10.41 -20.46
CA THR A 454 -31.17 10.63 -21.13
C THR A 454 -30.25 9.42 -20.93
N ALA A 455 -29.55 9.03 -21.99
CA ALA A 455 -28.56 7.97 -21.90
C ALA A 455 -27.32 8.43 -21.11
N ILE A 456 -26.67 7.49 -20.44
CA ILE A 456 -25.35 7.69 -19.86
C ILE A 456 -24.30 7.14 -20.82
N GLY A 457 -23.22 7.90 -21.07
CA GLY A 457 -22.21 7.52 -22.06
C GLY A 457 -20.93 8.33 -21.94
N TRP A 458 -19.83 7.78 -22.45
CA TRP A 458 -18.51 8.41 -22.44
C TRP A 458 -17.73 7.96 -23.66
N THR A 459 -16.55 8.54 -23.84
CA THR A 459 -15.60 8.14 -24.87
C THR A 459 -14.26 7.81 -24.24
N TYR A 460 -13.54 6.89 -24.87
CA TYR A 460 -12.18 6.54 -24.52
C TYR A 460 -11.35 6.45 -25.80
N SER A 461 -10.17 7.09 -25.81
CA SER A 461 -9.17 6.92 -26.86
C SER A 461 -7.87 6.39 -26.27
N SER A 462 -7.17 5.53 -27.00
CA SER A 462 -5.83 5.08 -26.63
C SER A 462 -4.86 6.26 -26.52
N GLU A 463 -4.05 6.27 -25.47
CA GLU A 463 -3.06 7.30 -25.17
C GLU A 463 -1.67 6.69 -25.03
N GLU A 464 -0.65 7.37 -25.55
CA GLU A 464 0.74 6.92 -25.43
C GLU A 464 1.17 6.94 -23.96
N GLY A 465 1.69 5.81 -23.46
CA GLY A 465 2.09 5.66 -22.07
C GLY A 465 1.01 5.11 -21.14
N PHE A 466 -0.21 4.84 -21.63
CA PHE A 466 -1.28 4.17 -20.87
C PHE A 466 -1.68 2.85 -21.54
N SER A 467 -2.19 1.91 -20.76
CA SER A 467 -2.77 0.68 -21.33
C SER A 467 -4.20 0.91 -21.80
N ASP A 468 -4.63 0.22 -22.85
CA ASP A 468 -6.04 0.18 -23.21
C ASP A 468 -6.83 -0.62 -22.15
N PRO A 469 -8.01 -0.16 -21.72
CA PRO A 469 -8.75 -0.81 -20.65
C PRO A 469 -9.32 -2.16 -21.10
N HIS A 470 -9.43 -3.08 -20.16
CA HIS A 470 -10.24 -4.29 -20.29
C HIS A 470 -11.70 -4.04 -19.92
N GLY A 471 -11.96 -3.01 -19.11
CA GLY A 471 -13.31 -2.61 -18.75
C GLY A 471 -13.39 -1.28 -18.02
N PHE A 472 -14.59 -0.98 -17.53
CA PHE A 472 -14.93 0.25 -16.82
C PHE A 472 -15.78 -0.06 -15.59
N VAL A 473 -15.52 0.65 -14.50
CA VAL A 473 -16.43 0.76 -13.35
C VAL A 473 -17.22 2.05 -13.47
N LEU A 474 -18.54 1.96 -13.50
CA LEU A 474 -19.46 3.08 -13.53
C LEU A 474 -20.09 3.27 -12.15
N ASN A 475 -19.82 4.41 -11.52
CA ASN A 475 -20.43 4.82 -10.26
C ASN A 475 -21.45 5.94 -10.49
N LEU A 476 -22.60 5.88 -9.82
CA LEU A 476 -23.63 6.92 -9.84
C LEU A 476 -24.12 7.22 -8.42
N TRP A 477 -24.09 8.48 -8.04
CA TRP A 477 -24.61 9.02 -6.79
C TRP A 477 -25.74 10.01 -7.02
N ILE A 478 -26.63 10.11 -6.03
CA ILE A 478 -27.72 11.09 -6.00
C ILE A 478 -27.34 12.19 -5.01
N GLY A 479 -27.38 13.45 -5.44
CA GLY A 479 -27.09 14.61 -4.60
C GLY A 479 -25.60 14.89 -4.45
N ASN A 480 -24.87 14.08 -3.67
CA ASN A 480 -23.43 14.23 -3.44
C ASN A 480 -22.71 12.86 -3.49
N THR A 481 -21.37 12.86 -3.43
CA THR A 481 -20.54 11.64 -3.51
C THR A 481 -20.28 10.96 -2.15
N GLY A 482 -20.96 11.38 -1.07
CA GLY A 482 -20.63 10.94 0.29
C GLY A 482 -21.30 9.66 0.77
N GLY A 483 -22.08 9.00 -0.09
CA GLY A 483 -22.67 7.68 0.17
C GLY A 483 -22.20 6.62 -0.84
N GLU A 484 -22.62 5.38 -0.64
CA GLU A 484 -22.33 4.29 -1.58
C GLU A 484 -22.96 4.57 -2.96
N PRO A 485 -22.18 4.54 -4.05
CA PRO A 485 -22.74 4.69 -5.40
C PRO A 485 -23.55 3.47 -5.80
N TYR A 486 -24.49 3.68 -6.73
CA TYR A 486 -24.89 2.59 -7.59
C TYR A 486 -23.75 2.26 -8.56
N GLN A 487 -23.19 1.06 -8.42
CA GLN A 487 -22.03 0.62 -9.19
C GLN A 487 -22.40 -0.42 -10.25
N ALA A 488 -21.79 -0.32 -11.42
CA ALA A 488 -21.82 -1.33 -12.46
C ALA A 488 -20.42 -1.53 -13.06
N VAL A 489 -20.02 -2.79 -13.26
CA VAL A 489 -18.77 -3.15 -13.93
C VAL A 489 -19.09 -3.66 -15.32
N MET A 490 -18.34 -3.20 -16.32
CA MET A 490 -18.53 -3.60 -17.71
C MET A 490 -17.20 -3.84 -18.42
N GLU A 491 -17.18 -4.82 -19.32
CA GLU A 491 -16.04 -5.07 -20.20
C GLU A 491 -16.06 -4.08 -21.38
N GLY A 492 -14.87 -3.64 -21.82
CA GLY A 492 -14.74 -2.69 -22.91
C GLY A 492 -13.35 -2.07 -23.04
N GLY A 493 -12.99 -1.67 -24.26
CA GLY A 493 -11.73 -1.00 -24.61
C GLY A 493 -11.94 0.40 -25.22
N PRO A 494 -11.04 0.88 -26.09
CA PRO A 494 -11.19 2.18 -26.74
C PRO A 494 -12.45 2.27 -27.63
N GLY A 495 -13.20 3.35 -27.49
CA GLY A 495 -14.45 3.55 -28.23
C GLY A 495 -15.43 4.52 -27.57
N GLU A 496 -16.62 4.62 -28.15
CA GLU A 496 -17.73 5.40 -27.64
C GLU A 496 -18.76 4.47 -26.99
N TYR A 497 -19.17 4.80 -25.77
CA TYR A 497 -20.12 4.03 -24.96
C TYR A 497 -21.39 4.85 -24.76
N TYR A 498 -22.55 4.25 -25.00
CA TYR A 498 -23.85 4.93 -24.94
C TYR A 498 -24.97 3.99 -24.46
N PHE A 499 -25.49 4.23 -23.25
CA PHE A 499 -26.46 3.37 -22.58
C PHE A 499 -27.81 4.07 -22.43
N SER A 500 -28.72 3.84 -23.37
CA SER A 500 -30.09 4.37 -23.32
C SER A 500 -31.02 3.61 -22.36
N ASN A 501 -30.65 2.38 -21.98
CA ASN A 501 -31.36 1.53 -21.02
C ASN A 501 -30.42 1.20 -19.85
N HIS A 502 -29.87 2.23 -19.21
CA HIS A 502 -28.99 2.06 -18.07
C HIS A 502 -29.79 1.59 -16.82
N PRO A 503 -29.16 0.91 -15.85
CA PRO A 503 -29.86 0.32 -14.69
C PRO A 503 -30.38 1.34 -13.66
N PHE A 504 -30.21 2.64 -13.92
CA PHE A 504 -30.53 3.71 -12.98
C PHE A 504 -31.85 4.37 -13.38
N THR A 505 -32.70 4.67 -12.40
CA THR A 505 -33.90 5.49 -12.63
C THR A 505 -33.56 6.92 -12.28
N LEU A 506 -33.64 7.86 -13.24
CA LEU A 506 -33.42 9.27 -12.98
C LEU A 506 -34.74 9.94 -12.58
N ASP A 507 -34.70 10.73 -11.51
CA ASP A 507 -35.81 11.52 -11.01
C ASP A 507 -35.71 12.96 -11.50
N HIS A 508 -36.85 13.64 -11.55
CA HIS A 508 -36.91 15.07 -11.90
C HIS A 508 -36.33 15.95 -10.79
N GLU A 509 -35.76 17.10 -11.17
CA GLU A 509 -35.18 18.09 -10.26
C GLU A 509 -34.06 17.56 -9.34
N MET A 510 -33.35 16.50 -9.77
CA MET A 510 -32.26 15.90 -9.02
C MET A 510 -30.91 16.15 -9.69
N THR A 511 -29.89 16.38 -8.87
CA THR A 511 -28.49 16.40 -9.30
C THR A 511 -27.89 15.02 -9.08
N TYR A 512 -27.29 14.48 -10.13
CA TYR A 512 -26.56 13.21 -10.10
C TYR A 512 -25.08 13.49 -10.24
N HIS A 513 -24.27 12.81 -9.44
CA HIS A 513 -22.82 12.74 -9.60
C HIS A 513 -22.48 11.36 -10.16
N TRP A 514 -21.52 11.26 -11.07
CA TRP A 514 -21.17 9.98 -11.68
C TRP A 514 -19.72 9.96 -12.13
N GLN A 515 -19.16 8.77 -12.18
CA GLN A 515 -17.75 8.56 -12.48
C GLN A 515 -17.58 7.28 -13.29
N VAL A 516 -16.66 7.32 -14.24
CA VAL A 516 -16.24 6.17 -15.04
C VAL A 516 -14.77 5.93 -14.75
N ILE A 517 -14.45 4.76 -14.22
CA ILE A 517 -13.08 4.34 -13.88
C ILE A 517 -12.68 3.21 -14.81
N PRO A 518 -11.91 3.49 -15.88
CA PRO A 518 -11.29 2.45 -16.70
C PRO A 518 -10.39 1.54 -15.85
N PHE A 519 -10.26 0.27 -16.21
CA PHE A 519 -9.34 -0.67 -15.56
C PHE A 519 -8.72 -1.64 -16.55
N VAL A 520 -7.52 -2.11 -16.21
CA VAL A 520 -6.90 -3.30 -16.80
C VAL A 520 -6.88 -4.42 -15.78
N ILE A 521 -6.84 -5.66 -16.26
CA ILE A 521 -6.77 -6.85 -15.41
C ILE A 521 -5.35 -7.38 -15.49
N HIS A 522 -4.68 -7.50 -14.35
CA HIS A 522 -3.37 -8.11 -14.21
C HIS A 522 -3.41 -9.05 -13.00
N GLU A 523 -3.04 -10.32 -13.19
CA GLU A 523 -2.99 -11.32 -12.11
C GLU A 523 -4.27 -11.42 -11.24
N GLU A 524 -5.44 -11.37 -11.89
CA GLU A 524 -6.77 -11.41 -11.24
C GLU A 524 -7.16 -10.15 -10.44
N GLU A 525 -6.32 -9.11 -10.42
CA GLU A 525 -6.63 -7.80 -9.85
C GLU A 525 -6.97 -6.75 -10.91
N HIS A 526 -7.74 -5.74 -10.52
CA HIS A 526 -8.04 -4.58 -11.36
C HIS A 526 -7.07 -3.43 -11.04
N ILE A 527 -6.25 -3.07 -12.03
CA ILE A 527 -5.46 -1.84 -11.99
C ILE A 527 -6.31 -0.74 -12.61
N HIS A 528 -6.74 0.21 -11.77
CA HIS A 528 -7.70 1.25 -12.13
C HIS A 528 -7.01 2.52 -12.63
N ALA A 529 -7.66 3.23 -13.56
CA ALA A 529 -7.26 4.56 -13.99
C ALA A 529 -7.28 5.54 -12.82
N GLU A 530 -6.13 6.16 -12.55
CA GLU A 530 -5.98 7.15 -11.50
C GLU A 530 -6.63 8.47 -11.88
N GLY A 531 -7.19 9.18 -10.89
CA GLY A 531 -7.71 10.54 -11.08
C GLY A 531 -9.00 10.66 -11.90
N SER A 532 -9.69 9.55 -12.20
CA SER A 532 -10.93 9.56 -13.00
C SER A 532 -11.95 10.61 -12.47
N PRO A 533 -12.39 11.58 -13.30
CA PRO A 533 -13.16 12.72 -12.82
C PRO A 533 -14.58 12.32 -12.41
N VAL A 534 -15.09 12.97 -11.36
CA VAL A 534 -16.52 12.92 -11.03
C VAL A 534 -17.25 14.01 -11.81
N TRP A 535 -18.14 13.59 -12.71
CA TRP A 535 -19.02 14.50 -13.42
C TRP A 535 -20.36 14.64 -12.70
N HIS A 536 -21.12 15.69 -13.01
CA HIS A 536 -22.46 15.84 -12.48
C HIS A 536 -23.39 16.50 -13.49
N PHE A 537 -24.68 16.26 -13.35
CA PHE A 537 -25.74 16.90 -14.14
C PHE A 537 -27.04 17.01 -13.33
N THR A 538 -27.91 17.94 -13.71
CA THR A 538 -29.21 18.17 -13.08
C THR A 538 -30.34 17.90 -14.06
N THR A 539 -31.29 17.06 -13.65
CA THR A 539 -32.44 16.68 -14.48
C THR A 539 -33.49 17.79 -14.61
N GLU A 540 -34.29 17.71 -15.67
CA GLU A 540 -35.34 18.68 -15.95
C GLU A 540 -36.43 18.73 -14.87
N ALA A 541 -36.99 19.93 -14.67
CA ALA A 541 -38.17 20.10 -13.85
C ALA A 541 -39.37 19.37 -14.49
N ALA A 542 -40.21 18.77 -13.65
CA ALA A 542 -41.38 18.05 -14.13
C ALA A 542 -42.35 18.99 -14.87
N THR A 543 -42.49 18.85 -16.19
CA THR A 543 -43.38 19.67 -17.01
C THR A 543 -44.77 19.03 -17.18
N GLY A 544 -45.68 19.30 -16.24
CA GLY A 544 -47.13 19.28 -16.50
C GLY A 544 -48.00 18.26 -15.75
N VAL A 545 -48.96 18.82 -14.99
CA VAL A 545 -50.17 18.25 -14.35
C VAL A 545 -49.93 17.07 -13.40
N ILE A 546 -49.96 17.39 -12.10
CA ILE A 546 -50.11 16.42 -11.01
C ILE A 546 -51.45 15.68 -11.20
N GLU A 547 -51.43 14.52 -11.85
CA GLU A 547 -52.37 13.47 -11.47
C GLU A 547 -51.89 12.95 -10.11
N THR A 548 -52.58 13.35 -9.05
CA THR A 548 -52.37 12.79 -7.72
C THR A 548 -52.59 11.28 -7.79
N ARG A 549 -51.52 10.49 -7.97
CA ARG A 549 -51.57 9.06 -7.66
C ARG A 549 -51.80 8.97 -6.16
N SER A 550 -52.93 8.35 -5.80
CA SER A 550 -53.28 8.12 -4.40
C SER A 550 -52.14 7.34 -3.72
N PRO A 551 -51.79 7.65 -2.47
CA PRO A 551 -50.73 6.96 -1.76
C PRO A 551 -51.01 5.45 -1.77
N MET A 552 -50.06 4.67 -2.30
CA MET A 552 -50.10 3.21 -2.18
C MET A 552 -49.69 2.84 -0.76
N THR A 553 -50.33 1.81 -0.21
CA THR A 553 -49.97 1.27 1.11
C THR A 553 -49.40 -0.12 0.93
N ASP A 554 -48.40 -0.47 1.74
CA ASP A 554 -47.83 -1.82 1.78
C ASP A 554 -48.94 -2.88 1.86
N LYS A 555 -48.90 -3.85 0.94
CA LYS A 555 -49.93 -4.89 0.86
C LYS A 555 -49.39 -6.18 0.27
N LEU A 556 -49.45 -7.26 1.02
CA LEU A 556 -49.30 -8.61 0.48
C LEU A 556 -50.64 -9.07 -0.11
N SER A 557 -50.70 -9.27 -1.42
CA SER A 557 -51.95 -9.55 -2.15
C SER A 557 -52.24 -11.05 -2.33
N GLY A 558 -51.29 -11.92 -1.97
CA GLY A 558 -51.42 -13.37 -2.09
C GLY A 558 -50.68 -13.90 -3.30
N ASN A 559 -50.96 -15.16 -3.66
CA ASN A 559 -50.31 -15.84 -4.76
C ASN A 559 -51.33 -16.37 -5.79
N PHE A 560 -50.92 -16.43 -7.06
CA PHE A 560 -51.70 -17.03 -8.14
C PHE A 560 -50.80 -17.88 -9.06
N PRO A 561 -51.20 -19.12 -9.40
CA PRO A 561 -52.40 -19.82 -8.94
C PRO A 561 -52.34 -20.21 -7.45
N ASN A 562 -53.48 -20.41 -6.80
CA ASN A 562 -53.60 -20.97 -5.44
C ASN A 562 -54.93 -21.74 -5.30
N PRO A 563 -54.93 -23.08 -5.15
CA PRO A 563 -53.77 -23.96 -5.08
C PRO A 563 -52.94 -23.99 -6.38
N PHE A 564 -51.66 -24.37 -6.30
CA PHE A 564 -50.74 -24.43 -7.44
C PHE A 564 -50.01 -25.76 -7.57
N TYR A 565 -49.48 -26.02 -8.77
CA TYR A 565 -48.68 -27.19 -9.11
C TYR A 565 -47.34 -26.70 -9.67
N GLY A 566 -46.24 -27.01 -8.98
CA GLY A 566 -44.92 -26.51 -9.35
C GLY A 566 -44.69 -25.09 -8.87
N GLU A 567 -45.11 -24.08 -9.64
CA GLU A 567 -44.81 -22.68 -9.34
C GLU A 567 -46.05 -21.81 -9.08
N THR A 568 -45.85 -20.71 -8.34
CA THR A 568 -46.86 -19.69 -8.09
C THR A 568 -46.22 -18.31 -8.03
N THR A 569 -46.98 -17.30 -8.44
CA THR A 569 -46.52 -15.91 -8.44
C THR A 569 -47.16 -15.18 -7.28
N ILE A 570 -46.34 -14.67 -6.37
CA ILE A 570 -46.71 -13.88 -5.20
C ILE A 570 -46.71 -12.41 -5.57
N ARG A 571 -47.83 -11.73 -5.33
CA ARG A 571 -48.03 -10.32 -5.66
C ARG A 571 -48.07 -9.48 -4.40
N PHE A 572 -47.35 -8.36 -4.41
CA PHE A 572 -47.35 -7.42 -3.31
C PHE A 572 -47.25 -5.97 -3.79
N THR A 573 -47.61 -5.04 -2.92
CA THR A 573 -47.48 -3.60 -3.15
C THR A 573 -46.59 -3.03 -2.08
N VAL A 574 -45.67 -2.16 -2.48
CA VAL A 574 -44.81 -1.38 -1.61
C VAL A 574 -45.31 0.06 -1.69
N GLY A 575 -45.67 0.63 -0.55
CA GLY A 575 -46.26 1.96 -0.45
C GLY A 575 -45.23 3.08 -0.41
N ASN A 576 -44.10 2.84 0.27
CA ASN A 576 -42.94 3.73 0.31
C ASN A 576 -41.68 2.91 0.01
N PRO A 577 -40.68 3.47 -0.69
CA PRO A 577 -39.45 2.74 -0.99
C PRO A 577 -38.78 2.29 0.31
N GLY A 578 -38.28 1.05 0.33
CA GLY A 578 -37.69 0.50 1.54
C GLY A 578 -37.38 -0.98 1.43
N GLU A 579 -36.79 -1.50 2.51
CA GLU A 579 -36.43 -2.92 2.60
C GLU A 579 -37.68 -3.81 2.71
N VAL A 580 -37.78 -4.79 1.82
CA VAL A 580 -38.87 -5.78 1.79
C VAL A 580 -38.29 -7.17 1.87
N LYS A 581 -38.86 -7.96 2.79
CA LYS A 581 -38.53 -9.37 2.95
C LYS A 581 -39.74 -10.25 2.69
N ILE A 582 -39.62 -11.18 1.73
CA ILE A 582 -40.64 -12.20 1.44
C ILE A 582 -40.10 -13.58 1.82
N GLU A 583 -40.76 -14.23 2.78
CA GLU A 583 -40.34 -15.53 3.33
C GLU A 583 -41.47 -16.56 3.26
N ILE A 584 -41.10 -17.83 3.04
CA ILE A 584 -42.02 -18.97 2.97
C ILE A 584 -41.82 -19.88 4.17
N PHE A 585 -42.90 -20.27 4.84
CA PHE A 585 -42.88 -21.14 6.03
C PHE A 585 -43.81 -22.35 5.86
N ASN A 586 -43.45 -23.49 6.46
CA ASN A 586 -44.30 -24.68 6.51
C ASN A 586 -45.34 -24.60 7.65
N LEU A 587 -46.22 -25.62 7.77
CA LEU A 587 -47.29 -25.71 8.78
C LEU A 587 -46.81 -25.62 10.24
N ILE A 588 -45.58 -26.02 10.52
CA ILE A 588 -45.00 -25.99 11.87
C ILE A 588 -44.15 -24.73 12.12
N GLY A 589 -44.16 -23.77 11.19
CA GLY A 589 -43.49 -22.48 11.30
C GLY A 589 -42.00 -22.49 10.96
N GLN A 590 -41.47 -23.58 10.42
CA GLN A 590 -40.10 -23.62 9.93
C GLN A 590 -40.00 -22.91 8.58
N LYS A 591 -38.95 -22.11 8.39
CA LYS A 591 -38.70 -21.39 7.15
C LYS A 591 -38.25 -22.35 6.04
N ALA A 592 -38.97 -22.38 4.94
CA ALA A 592 -38.63 -23.17 3.76
C ALA A 592 -37.61 -22.44 2.88
N THR A 593 -37.84 -21.16 2.59
CA THR A 593 -36.92 -20.29 1.84
C THR A 593 -37.21 -18.80 2.07
N THR A 594 -36.27 -17.94 1.70
CA THR A 594 -36.46 -16.48 1.58
C THR A 594 -36.40 -16.17 0.08
N LEU A 595 -37.48 -15.62 -0.47
CA LEU A 595 -37.55 -15.32 -1.91
C LEU A 595 -36.84 -14.00 -2.25
N THR A 596 -36.94 -13.03 -1.34
CA THR A 596 -36.19 -11.77 -1.44
C THR A 596 -35.99 -11.15 -0.06
N GLY A 597 -34.90 -10.40 0.07
CA GLY A 597 -34.57 -9.54 1.20
C GLY A 597 -33.68 -8.43 0.67
N GLY A 598 -34.28 -7.29 0.34
CA GLY A 598 -33.59 -6.16 -0.30
C GLY A 598 -34.51 -4.97 -0.51
N PHE A 599 -33.99 -3.90 -1.12
CA PHE A 599 -34.72 -2.66 -1.32
C PHE A 599 -35.70 -2.74 -2.51
N PHE A 600 -36.93 -2.24 -2.33
CA PHE A 600 -37.93 -2.15 -3.40
C PHE A 600 -38.51 -0.73 -3.46
N GLU A 601 -38.74 -0.24 -4.68
CA GLU A 601 -39.43 1.03 -4.95
C GLU A 601 -40.94 0.95 -4.69
N THR A 602 -41.61 2.11 -4.53
CA THR A 602 -43.08 2.17 -4.43
C THR A 602 -43.73 1.63 -5.70
N GLY A 603 -44.60 0.64 -5.56
CA GLY A 603 -45.27 0.04 -6.70
C GLY A 603 -45.81 -1.36 -6.44
N GLN A 604 -46.38 -1.96 -7.48
CA GLN A 604 -46.79 -3.37 -7.46
C GLN A 604 -45.66 -4.24 -7.99
N HIS A 605 -45.37 -5.32 -7.26
CA HIS A 605 -44.26 -6.23 -7.51
C HIS A 605 -44.77 -7.67 -7.51
N GLU A 606 -44.09 -8.52 -8.27
CA GLU A 606 -44.39 -9.94 -8.37
C GLU A 606 -43.10 -10.76 -8.20
N ILE A 607 -43.18 -11.85 -7.44
CA ILE A 607 -42.06 -12.80 -7.27
C ILE A 607 -42.56 -14.23 -7.37
N THR A 608 -41.83 -15.08 -8.09
CA THR A 608 -42.22 -16.47 -8.32
C THR A 608 -41.56 -17.39 -7.29
N TRP A 609 -42.33 -18.35 -6.79
CA TRP A 609 -41.80 -19.48 -6.04
C TRP A 609 -42.13 -20.78 -6.76
N ASP A 610 -41.12 -21.61 -6.97
CA ASP A 610 -41.17 -22.89 -7.69
C ASP A 610 -41.36 -24.11 -6.77
N GLY A 611 -41.71 -23.87 -5.51
CA GLY A 611 -41.93 -24.93 -4.53
C GLY A 611 -40.64 -25.58 -4.03
N THR A 612 -39.54 -24.84 -3.94
CA THR A 612 -38.25 -25.33 -3.44
C THR A 612 -37.82 -24.73 -2.10
N HIS A 613 -36.95 -25.45 -1.39
CA HIS A 613 -36.18 -24.99 -0.24
C HIS A 613 -35.00 -24.10 -0.68
N ALA A 614 -34.38 -23.38 0.25
CA ALA A 614 -33.13 -22.64 0.01
C ALA A 614 -31.97 -23.52 -0.52
N SER A 615 -32.00 -24.82 -0.28
CA SER A 615 -31.03 -25.80 -0.81
C SER A 615 -31.33 -26.29 -2.23
N GLY A 616 -32.38 -25.77 -2.88
CA GLY A 616 -32.81 -26.16 -4.24
C GLY A 616 -33.65 -27.45 -4.33
N GLN A 617 -33.93 -28.12 -3.21
CA GLN A 617 -34.77 -29.32 -3.17
C GLN A 617 -36.26 -28.97 -3.14
N LYS A 618 -37.11 -29.74 -3.85
CA LYS A 618 -38.58 -29.55 -3.81
C LYS A 618 -39.15 -29.82 -2.43
N VAL A 619 -40.09 -28.98 -2.01
CA VAL A 619 -40.84 -29.14 -0.75
C VAL A 619 -42.00 -30.12 -0.94
N GLU A 620 -42.43 -30.78 0.15
CA GLU A 620 -43.57 -31.71 0.09
C GLU A 620 -44.90 -30.97 -0.18
N PRO A 621 -45.83 -31.56 -0.96
CA PRO A 621 -47.16 -30.99 -1.17
C PRO A 621 -47.90 -30.78 0.16
N GLY A 622 -48.49 -29.60 0.34
CA GLY A 622 -49.08 -29.23 1.63
C GLY A 622 -49.43 -27.76 1.75
N LEU A 623 -49.76 -27.34 2.98
CA LEU A 623 -50.06 -25.95 3.30
C LEU A 623 -48.77 -25.20 3.68
N TYR A 624 -48.58 -24.04 3.09
CA TYR A 624 -47.46 -23.12 3.34
C TYR A 624 -47.97 -21.72 3.65
N PHE A 625 -47.11 -20.89 4.22
CA PHE A 625 -47.41 -19.51 4.57
C PHE A 625 -46.37 -18.58 3.97
N ILE A 626 -46.83 -17.52 3.30
CA ILE A 626 -45.99 -16.43 2.83
C ILE A 626 -46.06 -15.29 3.82
N ARG A 627 -44.92 -14.70 4.13
CA ARG A 627 -44.81 -13.52 4.99
C ARG A 627 -44.09 -12.42 4.25
N MET A 628 -44.68 -11.23 4.25
CA MET A 628 -44.05 -9.98 3.85
C MET A 628 -43.74 -9.17 5.10
N THR A 629 -42.51 -8.68 5.21
CA THR A 629 -42.07 -7.75 6.25
C THR A 629 -41.43 -6.52 5.62
N THR A 630 -41.84 -5.33 6.04
CA THR A 630 -41.23 -4.03 5.77
C THR A 630 -41.07 -3.27 7.10
N ASN A 631 -40.48 -2.07 7.08
CA ASN A 631 -40.27 -1.22 8.27
C ASN A 631 -41.57 -0.84 9.03
N GLY A 632 -42.75 -1.04 8.45
CA GLY A 632 -44.04 -0.77 9.11
C GLY A 632 -45.16 -1.78 8.81
N TYR A 633 -44.92 -2.79 7.97
CA TYR A 633 -45.93 -3.74 7.54
C TYR A 633 -45.45 -5.19 7.74
N ASN A 634 -46.23 -6.00 8.45
CA ASN A 634 -46.00 -7.43 8.58
C ASN A 634 -47.30 -8.20 8.31
N LYS A 635 -47.33 -8.97 7.23
CA LYS A 635 -48.52 -9.75 6.86
C LYS A 635 -48.15 -11.16 6.42
N THR A 636 -48.91 -12.13 6.92
CA THR A 636 -48.80 -13.53 6.51
C THR A 636 -50.08 -13.99 5.81
N LEU A 637 -49.95 -14.69 4.68
CA LEU A 637 -51.06 -15.33 3.94
C LEU A 637 -50.77 -16.82 3.70
N LYS A 638 -51.83 -17.61 3.50
CA LYS A 638 -51.74 -19.06 3.26
C LYS A 638 -51.64 -19.40 1.77
N MET A 639 -50.87 -20.43 1.45
CA MET A 639 -50.74 -21.01 0.11
C MET A 639 -50.89 -22.53 0.18
N GLN A 640 -51.45 -23.13 -0.86
CA GLN A 640 -51.61 -24.58 -0.95
C GLN A 640 -50.89 -25.13 -2.19
N LEU A 641 -49.88 -25.97 -1.96
CA LEU A 641 -49.14 -26.69 -2.99
C LEU A 641 -49.73 -28.08 -3.18
N PHE A 642 -50.08 -28.42 -4.42
CA PHE A 642 -50.51 -29.77 -4.81
C PHE A 642 -49.39 -30.53 -5.54
N LYS A 643 -49.58 -31.86 -5.58
CA LYS A 643 -48.65 -32.81 -6.20
C LYS A 643 -48.80 -32.86 -7.70
#